data_AF-A0A1Q8ZZB8-F1
#
_entry.id   AF-A0A1Q8ZZB8-F1
#
_cell.length_a   1.000
_cell.length_b   1.000
_cell.length_c   1.000
_cell.angle_alpha   90.00
_cell.angle_beta   90.00
_cell.angle_gamma   90.00
#
_symmetry.space_group_name_H-M   'P 1'
#
loop_
_entity.id
_entity.type
_entity.pdbx_description
1 polymer ?
#
loop_
_entity_poly.entity_id
_entity_poly.type
_entity_poly.pdbx_seq_one_letter_code
_entity_poly.pdbx_strand_id
1 'polypeptide(L)'
;MKNRAGWLALGVLAIATVLMVFFVLPQIGGGKKGAGTSSAPTQQADAPDAQPSTAPPASGEAAAKMQRLTQAAQQSVANLESLFADQKTPAPELYATSRIAAMTALKALSDADLPTGIEAGLADSLAKAKASAAHALQLIAKLPASPQDAAVYVANIGRAMRGEPEVAINPDMPRFDVLRVEKDGSTVIAGSAAPGAKVEVHDGASNIASATASPNGDFAIVLDKPLAPGDHSLDLKATTKDGKTIGSEEQATVSVPADKNGQVLAMVSKPGEASRLITGPQDSQKDGAAADQINGADKQPRVAAAQAANQTSAPADAANGAAPALSAADLQITAVELEGDKIFVAGNAQKGRTVTAYADGKQIGSSDVDQKGHFVVEGQMPLSVGQHIVSVDLKDANGKVTLRASVPFNRPEGDQVAVVAPEAKPGASAGPVTPATVDSNLFDRQRDTLAKSFALLSNLFADGKTPALENLAASRSALEFALKAVADFRPTPSTDPTVSAFMTQMAGKASEALVALKQVPQASVTAMASALPNLKSLVDAALEPVPSNVAQAQAQTQVLAAQTLSPGDGSTPPTLSQAPLTESKNAVIIRRGDTLWQISRRVYGHGVRYTTIYVANAEQISNPDLIEPGQTFTVPDKSLPDDEAEKIHRKWMLEHKR
;
A
#
# COMPACT_ATOMS: atom_id res chain seq x y z
N MET A 1 10.78 -25.45 -62.38
CA MET A 1 9.88 -24.52 -63.10
C MET A 1 8.95 -25.37 -63.96
N LYS A 2 7.63 -25.20 -64.06
CA LYS A 2 6.74 -24.03 -63.86
C LYS A 2 5.46 -24.43 -63.07
N ASN A 3 4.54 -23.48 -62.87
CA ASN A 3 3.15 -23.66 -62.37
C ASN A 3 2.91 -23.80 -60.85
N ARG A 4 3.68 -23.08 -60.02
CA ARG A 4 3.22 -22.73 -58.64
C ARG A 4 1.98 -21.81 -58.64
N ALA A 5 1.75 -21.06 -59.72
CA ALA A 5 0.61 -20.15 -59.85
C ALA A 5 -0.77 -20.87 -59.90
N GLY A 6 -0.85 -22.07 -60.48
CA GLY A 6 -2.11 -22.81 -60.57
C GLY A 6 -2.65 -23.29 -59.22
N TRP A 7 -1.75 -23.67 -58.30
CA TRP A 7 -2.12 -24.13 -56.95
C TRP A 7 -2.56 -22.97 -56.05
N LEU A 8 -1.96 -21.78 -56.20
CA LEU A 8 -2.38 -20.58 -55.48
C LEU A 8 -3.79 -20.11 -55.90
N ALA A 9 -4.13 -20.19 -57.19
CA ALA A 9 -5.48 -19.82 -57.66
C ALA A 9 -6.58 -20.73 -57.06
N LEU A 10 -6.29 -22.02 -56.90
CA LEU A 10 -7.24 -22.99 -56.32
C LEU A 10 -7.40 -22.79 -54.80
N GLY A 11 -6.31 -22.47 -54.08
CA GLY A 11 -6.36 -22.15 -52.66
C GLY A 11 -7.15 -20.87 -52.33
N VAL A 12 -6.99 -19.82 -53.14
CA VAL A 12 -7.73 -18.56 -52.95
C VAL A 12 -9.22 -18.74 -53.21
N LEU A 13 -9.63 -19.56 -54.18
CA LEU A 13 -11.05 -19.81 -54.46
C LEU A 13 -11.77 -20.57 -53.33
N ALA A 14 -11.06 -21.50 -52.67
CA ALA A 14 -11.59 -22.22 -51.49
C ALA A 14 -11.74 -21.29 -50.27
N ILE A 15 -10.82 -20.34 -50.08
CA ILE A 15 -10.91 -19.34 -48.98
C ILE A 15 -12.03 -18.32 -49.27
N ALA A 16 -12.21 -17.91 -50.53
CA ALA A 16 -13.26 -16.97 -50.93
C ALA A 16 -14.68 -17.53 -50.74
N THR A 17 -14.87 -18.85 -50.87
CA THR A 17 -16.18 -19.50 -50.64
C THR A 17 -16.52 -19.63 -49.15
N VAL A 18 -15.52 -19.82 -48.28
CA VAL A 18 -15.72 -19.87 -46.82
C VAL A 18 -16.03 -18.47 -46.25
N LEU A 19 -15.48 -17.40 -46.83
CA LEU A 19 -15.75 -16.03 -46.38
C LEU A 19 -17.11 -15.45 -46.82
N MET A 20 -17.86 -16.11 -47.70
CA MET A 20 -19.13 -15.58 -48.22
C MET A 20 -20.38 -15.99 -47.42
N VAL A 21 -20.23 -16.78 -46.35
CA VAL A 21 -21.36 -17.36 -45.59
C VAL A 21 -21.66 -16.62 -44.26
N PHE A 22 -20.82 -15.66 -43.84
CA PHE A 22 -20.88 -15.09 -42.48
C PHE A 22 -21.08 -13.56 -42.38
N PHE A 23 -21.63 -12.90 -43.41
CA PHE A 23 -21.86 -11.46 -43.38
C PHE A 23 -23.22 -11.04 -43.99
N VAL A 24 -24.25 -10.90 -43.15
CA VAL A 24 -25.47 -10.14 -43.44
C VAL A 24 -25.70 -9.15 -42.29
N LEU A 25 -25.74 -7.85 -42.63
CA LEU A 25 -25.79 -6.73 -41.68
C LEU A 25 -27.22 -6.39 -41.20
N PRO A 26 -27.36 -5.60 -40.11
CA PRO A 26 -28.66 -5.27 -39.51
C PRO A 26 -29.41 -4.15 -40.26
N GLN A 27 -30.74 -4.08 -40.06
CA GLN A 27 -31.56 -2.98 -40.56
C GLN A 27 -31.43 -1.70 -39.72
N ILE A 28 -31.44 -0.57 -40.43
CA ILE A 28 -31.51 0.80 -39.92
C ILE A 28 -32.97 1.29 -40.01
N GLY A 29 -33.45 2.07 -39.04
CA GLY A 29 -34.71 2.80 -39.19
C GLY A 29 -35.26 3.49 -37.94
N GLY A 30 -34.75 4.68 -37.60
CA GLY A 30 -35.34 5.55 -36.56
C GLY A 30 -35.85 6.87 -37.16
N GLY A 31 -37.06 7.33 -36.79
CA GLY A 31 -37.63 8.54 -37.41
C GLY A 31 -38.97 9.09 -36.92
N LYS A 32 -39.03 9.61 -35.68
CA LYS A 32 -39.93 10.69 -35.16
C LYS A 32 -41.49 10.59 -35.21
N LYS A 33 -42.05 10.78 -34.01
CA LYS A 33 -43.23 11.61 -33.61
C LYS A 33 -44.60 11.45 -34.32
N GLY A 34 -45.60 11.06 -33.52
CA GLY A 34 -47.02 11.37 -33.75
C GLY A 34 -47.87 10.89 -32.56
N ALA A 35 -48.76 11.73 -32.03
CA ALA A 35 -49.63 11.37 -30.90
C ALA A 35 -50.89 10.61 -31.36
N GLY A 36 -51.45 9.75 -30.51
CA GLY A 36 -52.70 9.03 -30.81
C GLY A 36 -53.16 8.15 -29.65
N THR A 37 -54.21 8.56 -28.96
CA THR A 37 -54.83 7.86 -27.83
C THR A 37 -55.75 6.72 -28.25
N SER A 38 -55.86 5.70 -27.39
CA SER A 38 -57.03 4.83 -27.17
C SER A 38 -57.55 3.96 -28.33
N SER A 39 -57.60 2.63 -28.11
CA SER A 39 -58.86 1.90 -27.79
C SER A 39 -58.65 0.38 -27.81
N ALA A 40 -59.23 -0.33 -26.85
CA ALA A 40 -59.43 -1.80 -26.93
C ALA A 40 -60.61 -2.13 -27.87
N PRO A 41 -60.81 -3.41 -28.27
CA PRO A 41 -61.64 -4.28 -27.43
C PRO A 41 -61.22 -5.77 -27.30
N THR A 42 -61.42 -6.27 -26.08
CA THR A 42 -61.84 -7.63 -25.62
C THR A 42 -61.74 -8.92 -26.47
N GLN A 43 -61.28 -9.97 -25.76
CA GLN A 43 -61.71 -11.39 -25.83
C GLN A 43 -61.26 -12.18 -27.09
N GLN A 44 -61.01 -13.50 -27.04
CA GLN A 44 -61.51 -14.53 -26.12
C GLN A 44 -60.48 -15.66 -25.90
N ALA A 45 -60.66 -16.48 -24.86
CA ALA A 45 -59.80 -17.62 -24.57
C ALA A 45 -60.22 -18.87 -25.35
N ASP A 46 -59.24 -19.70 -25.73
CA ASP A 46 -59.28 -21.16 -25.56
C ASP A 46 -57.87 -21.76 -25.71
N ALA A 47 -57.56 -22.77 -24.90
CA ALA A 47 -56.38 -23.63 -25.05
C ALA A 47 -56.82 -24.97 -25.66
N PRO A 48 -55.89 -25.75 -26.26
CA PRO A 48 -55.36 -26.86 -25.47
C PRO A 48 -53.89 -27.25 -25.75
N ASP A 49 -53.42 -28.18 -24.92
CA ASP A 49 -52.28 -29.09 -25.08
C ASP A 49 -50.85 -28.54 -25.05
N ALA A 50 -50.30 -28.55 -23.82
CA ALA A 50 -48.86 -28.47 -23.57
C ALA A 50 -48.18 -29.84 -23.81
N GLN A 51 -47.24 -29.90 -24.76
CA GLN A 51 -46.22 -30.94 -24.74
C GLN A 51 -45.22 -30.65 -23.59
N PRO A 52 -44.79 -31.67 -22.83
CA PRO A 52 -43.74 -31.49 -21.82
C PRO A 52 -42.38 -31.30 -22.51
N SER A 53 -41.83 -30.09 -22.42
CA SER A 53 -40.44 -29.82 -22.79
C SER A 53 -39.51 -30.66 -21.92
N THR A 54 -38.86 -31.66 -22.52
CA THR A 54 -37.83 -32.47 -21.86
C THR A 54 -36.69 -31.58 -21.36
N ALA A 55 -36.35 -31.69 -20.07
CA ALA A 55 -35.13 -31.11 -19.54
C ALA A 55 -33.91 -31.63 -20.35
N PRO A 56 -32.86 -30.82 -20.55
CA PRO A 56 -31.63 -31.31 -21.17
C PRO A 56 -31.07 -32.49 -20.35
N PRO A 57 -30.44 -33.48 -20.99
CA PRO A 57 -29.89 -34.63 -20.27
C PRO A 57 -28.84 -34.16 -19.26
N ALA A 58 -28.90 -34.68 -18.03
CA ALA A 58 -28.07 -34.22 -16.91
C ALA A 58 -26.55 -34.30 -17.17
N SER A 59 -26.11 -35.15 -18.10
CA SER A 59 -24.73 -35.22 -18.59
C SER A 59 -24.28 -33.93 -19.29
N GLY A 60 -25.17 -33.26 -20.03
CA GLY A 60 -24.91 -31.99 -20.69
C GLY A 60 -24.76 -30.82 -19.72
N GLU A 61 -25.60 -30.74 -18.69
CA GLU A 61 -25.48 -29.71 -17.65
C GLU A 61 -24.20 -29.88 -16.81
N ALA A 62 -23.84 -31.12 -16.48
CA ALA A 62 -22.60 -31.44 -15.78
C ALA A 62 -21.35 -31.10 -16.63
N ALA A 63 -21.37 -31.37 -17.94
CA ALA A 63 -20.32 -30.93 -18.85
C ALA A 63 -20.22 -29.38 -18.93
N ALA A 64 -21.35 -28.69 -19.04
CA ALA A 64 -21.38 -27.22 -19.05
C ALA A 64 -20.95 -26.59 -17.72
N LYS A 65 -21.12 -27.29 -16.58
CA LYS A 65 -20.56 -26.90 -15.28
C LYS A 65 -19.04 -27.06 -15.28
N MET A 66 -18.52 -28.20 -15.73
CA MET A 66 -17.07 -28.44 -15.85
C MET A 66 -16.39 -27.43 -16.77
N GLN A 67 -16.98 -27.10 -17.92
CA GLN A 67 -16.43 -26.07 -18.82
C GLN A 67 -16.36 -24.69 -18.17
N ARG A 68 -17.37 -24.29 -17.38
CA ARG A 68 -17.34 -23.03 -16.62
C ARG A 68 -16.27 -23.03 -15.53
N LEU A 69 -16.05 -24.15 -14.85
CA LEU A 69 -14.96 -24.30 -13.87
C LEU A 69 -13.58 -24.20 -14.56
N THR A 70 -13.43 -24.79 -15.76
CA THR A 70 -12.22 -24.64 -16.60
C THR A 70 -11.95 -23.18 -16.96
N GLN A 71 -12.96 -22.46 -17.45
CA GLN A 71 -12.83 -21.03 -17.77
C GLN A 71 -12.51 -20.18 -16.54
N ALA A 72 -13.16 -20.44 -15.39
CA ALA A 72 -12.89 -19.73 -14.15
C ALA A 72 -11.45 -19.95 -13.66
N ALA A 73 -10.97 -21.20 -13.65
CA ALA A 73 -9.60 -21.52 -13.27
C ALA A 73 -8.56 -20.88 -14.20
N GLN A 74 -8.80 -20.93 -15.52
CA GLN A 74 -7.94 -20.27 -16.51
C GLN A 74 -7.93 -18.75 -16.31
N GLN A 75 -9.08 -18.11 -16.10
CA GLN A 75 -9.16 -16.67 -15.90
C GLN A 75 -8.50 -16.23 -14.58
N SER A 76 -8.67 -16.97 -13.49
CA SER A 76 -8.02 -16.63 -12.22
C SER A 76 -6.50 -16.78 -12.28
N VAL A 77 -5.99 -17.80 -12.99
CA VAL A 77 -4.53 -17.92 -13.21
C VAL A 77 -4.02 -16.83 -14.15
N ALA A 78 -4.73 -16.50 -15.24
CA ALA A 78 -4.36 -15.38 -16.12
C ALA A 78 -4.38 -14.03 -15.39
N ASN A 79 -5.31 -13.82 -14.45
CA ASN A 79 -5.34 -12.64 -13.59
C ASN A 79 -4.14 -12.62 -12.62
N LEU A 80 -3.68 -13.77 -12.14
CA LEU A 80 -2.47 -13.86 -11.32
C LEU A 80 -1.21 -13.59 -12.16
N GLU A 81 -1.11 -14.16 -13.36
CA GLU A 81 -0.01 -13.88 -14.30
C GLU A 81 0.07 -12.39 -14.69
N SER A 82 -1.07 -11.74 -14.95
CA SER A 82 -1.11 -10.34 -15.39
C SER A 82 -0.64 -9.33 -14.34
N LEU A 83 -0.69 -9.67 -13.05
CA LEU A 83 -0.12 -8.85 -11.98
C LEU A 83 1.42 -8.71 -12.07
N PHE A 84 2.09 -9.62 -12.77
CA PHE A 84 3.55 -9.65 -12.96
C PHE A 84 4.00 -9.23 -14.37
N ALA A 85 3.07 -8.70 -15.18
CA ALA A 85 3.39 -8.16 -16.50
C ALA A 85 4.41 -7.00 -16.42
N ASP A 86 5.19 -6.82 -17.49
CA ASP A 86 6.25 -5.80 -17.59
C ASP A 86 7.31 -5.82 -16.46
N GLN A 87 7.54 -6.98 -15.83
CA GLN A 87 8.42 -7.14 -14.65
C GLN A 87 8.02 -6.29 -13.44
N LYS A 88 6.75 -5.87 -13.35
CA LYS A 88 6.24 -5.12 -12.20
C LYS A 88 6.01 -6.06 -11.01
N THR A 89 6.38 -5.60 -9.83
CA THR A 89 5.99 -6.25 -8.57
C THR A 89 4.61 -5.72 -8.16
N PRO A 90 3.56 -6.55 -8.04
CA PRO A 90 2.24 -6.11 -7.59
C PRO A 90 2.22 -5.84 -6.07
N ALA A 91 1.27 -5.04 -5.62
CA ALA A 91 1.06 -4.80 -4.19
C ALA A 91 0.72 -6.12 -3.45
N PRO A 92 1.25 -6.35 -2.22
CA PRO A 92 1.04 -7.60 -1.48
C PRO A 92 -0.43 -8.01 -1.34
N GLU A 93 -1.32 -7.06 -1.03
CA GLU A 93 -2.77 -7.30 -0.93
C GLU A 93 -3.39 -7.84 -2.23
N LEU A 94 -3.00 -7.27 -3.38
CA LEU A 94 -3.50 -7.68 -4.69
C LEU A 94 -2.96 -9.05 -5.09
N TYR A 95 -1.68 -9.32 -4.79
CA TYR A 95 -1.07 -10.62 -4.97
C TYR A 95 -1.74 -11.69 -4.10
N ALA A 96 -1.91 -11.45 -2.80
CA ALA A 96 -2.56 -12.37 -1.87
C ALA A 96 -4.01 -12.66 -2.29
N THR A 97 -4.78 -11.63 -2.63
CA THR A 97 -6.17 -11.76 -3.12
C THR A 97 -6.23 -12.59 -4.42
N SER A 98 -5.37 -12.28 -5.39
CA SER A 98 -5.35 -12.99 -6.69
C SER A 98 -4.88 -14.45 -6.54
N ARG A 99 -3.89 -14.70 -5.67
CA ARG A 99 -3.43 -16.05 -5.31
C ARG A 99 -4.55 -16.87 -4.68
N ILE A 100 -5.30 -16.31 -3.72
CA ILE A 100 -6.44 -16.99 -3.07
C ILE A 100 -7.55 -17.28 -4.09
N ALA A 101 -7.86 -16.34 -4.98
CA ALA A 101 -8.84 -16.53 -6.04
C ALA A 101 -8.44 -17.66 -7.00
N ALA A 102 -7.18 -17.67 -7.46
CA ALA A 102 -6.64 -18.73 -8.31
C ALA A 102 -6.61 -20.09 -7.59
N MET A 103 -6.16 -20.17 -6.34
CA MET A 103 -6.21 -21.40 -5.54
C MET A 103 -7.64 -21.95 -5.41
N THR A 104 -8.62 -21.08 -5.18
CA THR A 104 -10.04 -21.46 -5.04
C THR A 104 -10.60 -22.00 -6.35
N ALA A 105 -10.34 -21.33 -7.48
CA ALA A 105 -10.83 -21.75 -8.79
C ALA A 105 -10.15 -23.05 -9.28
N LEU A 106 -8.84 -23.18 -9.07
CA LEU A 106 -8.08 -24.41 -9.34
C LEU A 106 -8.61 -25.59 -8.52
N LYS A 107 -8.88 -25.38 -7.22
CA LYS A 107 -9.44 -26.41 -6.35
C LYS A 107 -10.84 -26.83 -6.80
N ALA A 108 -11.71 -25.87 -7.13
CA ALA A 108 -13.07 -26.15 -7.60
C ALA A 108 -13.10 -27.00 -8.88
N LEU A 109 -12.12 -26.83 -9.79
CA LEU A 109 -11.97 -27.67 -10.99
C LEU A 109 -11.31 -29.02 -10.68
N SER A 110 -10.28 -29.04 -9.82
CA SER A 110 -9.56 -30.27 -9.42
C SER A 110 -10.42 -31.22 -8.59
N ASP A 111 -11.38 -30.73 -7.82
CA ASP A 111 -12.27 -31.55 -6.99
C ASP A 111 -13.54 -32.01 -7.74
N ALA A 112 -13.83 -31.45 -8.92
CA ALA A 112 -15.09 -31.71 -9.63
C ALA A 112 -15.15 -33.11 -10.27
N ASP A 113 -16.31 -33.77 -10.17
CA ASP A 113 -16.56 -35.08 -10.79
C ASP A 113 -16.62 -35.01 -12.32
N LEU A 114 -16.09 -36.04 -12.98
CA LEU A 114 -16.17 -36.15 -14.44
C LEU A 114 -17.57 -36.61 -14.86
N PRO A 115 -18.26 -35.89 -15.76
CA PRO A 115 -19.57 -36.30 -16.24
C PRO A 115 -19.49 -37.59 -17.05
N THR A 116 -20.45 -38.49 -16.83
CA THR A 116 -20.61 -39.73 -17.60
C THR A 116 -21.59 -39.54 -18.76
N GLY A 117 -21.46 -40.35 -19.81
CA GLY A 117 -22.37 -40.31 -20.96
C GLY A 117 -22.19 -39.07 -21.86
N ILE A 118 -20.95 -38.56 -21.97
CA ILE A 118 -20.55 -37.49 -22.90
C ILE A 118 -19.62 -38.03 -23.98
N GLU A 119 -19.41 -37.26 -25.05
CA GLU A 119 -18.51 -37.62 -26.14
C GLU A 119 -17.06 -37.83 -25.66
N ALA A 120 -16.37 -38.85 -26.19
CA ALA A 120 -15.03 -39.25 -25.72
C ALA A 120 -13.99 -38.12 -25.79
N GLY A 121 -13.96 -37.34 -26.86
CA GLY A 121 -13.04 -36.20 -26.98
C GLY A 121 -13.32 -35.09 -25.96
N LEU A 122 -14.59 -34.88 -25.59
CA LEU A 122 -14.95 -33.96 -24.52
C LEU A 122 -14.54 -34.53 -23.16
N ALA A 123 -14.77 -35.82 -22.90
CA ALA A 123 -14.33 -36.49 -21.67
C ALA A 123 -12.81 -36.39 -21.47
N ASP A 124 -12.03 -36.66 -22.51
CA ASP A 124 -10.57 -36.55 -22.49
C ASP A 124 -10.09 -35.11 -22.23
N SER A 125 -10.74 -34.11 -22.82
CA SER A 125 -10.39 -32.70 -22.58
C SER A 125 -10.71 -32.24 -21.16
N LEU A 126 -11.83 -32.68 -20.58
CA LEU A 126 -12.19 -32.39 -19.20
C LEU A 126 -11.29 -33.13 -18.20
N ALA A 127 -10.90 -34.37 -18.49
CA ALA A 127 -9.93 -35.13 -17.69
C ALA A 127 -8.54 -34.45 -17.69
N LYS A 128 -8.08 -33.97 -18.85
CA LYS A 128 -6.82 -33.19 -18.98
C LYS A 128 -6.90 -31.86 -18.25
N ALA A 129 -8.02 -31.13 -18.33
CA ALA A 129 -8.23 -29.89 -17.60
C ALA A 129 -8.19 -30.11 -16.07
N LYS A 130 -8.82 -31.19 -15.57
CA LYS A 130 -8.76 -31.58 -14.16
C LYS A 130 -7.33 -31.91 -13.70
N ALA A 131 -6.57 -32.67 -14.50
CA ALA A 131 -5.17 -33.00 -14.21
C ALA A 131 -4.26 -31.76 -14.23
N SER A 132 -4.46 -30.86 -15.19
CA SER A 132 -3.75 -29.57 -15.30
C SER A 132 -4.01 -28.68 -14.08
N ALA A 133 -5.27 -28.62 -13.63
CA ALA A 133 -5.65 -27.89 -12.42
C ALA A 133 -5.04 -28.47 -11.15
N ALA A 134 -5.00 -29.80 -11.02
CA ALA A 134 -4.35 -30.47 -9.90
C ALA A 134 -2.83 -30.18 -9.86
N HIS A 135 -2.16 -30.16 -11.01
CA HIS A 135 -0.74 -29.81 -11.11
C HIS A 135 -0.49 -28.33 -10.79
N ALA A 136 -1.27 -27.41 -11.39
CA ALA A 136 -1.19 -25.98 -11.09
C ALA A 136 -1.49 -25.67 -9.62
N LEU A 137 -2.37 -26.44 -8.96
CA LEU A 137 -2.65 -26.34 -7.53
C LEU A 137 -1.42 -26.71 -6.66
N GLN A 138 -0.59 -27.66 -7.09
CA GLN A 138 0.67 -27.98 -6.42
C GLN A 138 1.72 -26.86 -6.57
N LEU A 139 1.75 -26.19 -7.72
CA LEU A 139 2.68 -25.07 -7.97
C LEU A 139 2.28 -23.81 -7.20
N ILE A 140 0.99 -23.41 -7.25
CA ILE A 140 0.49 -22.23 -6.53
C ILE A 140 0.56 -22.38 -4.99
N ALA A 141 0.51 -23.61 -4.48
CA ALA A 141 0.73 -23.91 -3.06
C ALA A 141 2.19 -23.65 -2.63
N LYS A 142 3.16 -23.86 -3.52
CA LYS A 142 4.59 -23.61 -3.28
C LYS A 142 5.02 -22.15 -3.48
N LEU A 143 4.14 -21.27 -3.96
CA LEU A 143 4.48 -19.86 -4.14
C LEU A 143 4.92 -19.19 -2.81
N PRO A 144 5.98 -18.37 -2.85
CA PRO A 144 6.34 -17.46 -1.76
C PRO A 144 5.21 -16.52 -1.34
N ALA A 145 5.30 -16.00 -0.11
CA ALA A 145 4.37 -14.97 0.38
C ALA A 145 4.72 -13.57 -0.16
N SER A 146 6.00 -13.29 -0.41
CA SER A 146 6.46 -12.09 -1.11
C SER A 146 6.08 -12.15 -2.60
N PRO A 147 5.51 -11.08 -3.19
CA PRO A 147 5.32 -11.01 -4.62
C PRO A 147 6.65 -11.01 -5.40
N GLN A 148 7.73 -10.44 -4.84
CA GLN A 148 9.04 -10.35 -5.50
C GLN A 148 9.60 -11.75 -5.79
N ASP A 149 9.64 -12.59 -4.76
CA ASP A 149 10.12 -13.98 -4.87
C ASP A 149 9.18 -14.83 -5.73
N ALA A 150 7.88 -14.52 -5.75
CA ALA A 150 6.87 -15.25 -6.50
C ALA A 150 6.97 -15.07 -8.02
N ALA A 151 7.48 -13.92 -8.49
CA ALA A 151 7.43 -13.51 -9.90
C ALA A 151 7.99 -14.55 -10.88
N VAL A 152 9.10 -15.22 -10.53
CA VAL A 152 9.70 -16.26 -11.39
C VAL A 152 8.83 -17.51 -11.50
N TYR A 153 8.15 -17.90 -10.42
CA TYR A 153 7.37 -19.15 -10.35
C TYR A 153 5.99 -19.04 -10.99
N VAL A 154 5.39 -17.84 -11.03
CA VAL A 154 4.00 -17.64 -11.50
C VAL A 154 3.79 -18.12 -12.94
N ALA A 155 4.77 -17.94 -13.82
CA ALA A 155 4.69 -18.39 -15.22
C ALA A 155 4.55 -19.92 -15.37
N ASN A 156 5.08 -20.71 -14.41
CA ASN A 156 4.93 -22.17 -14.43
C ASN A 156 3.50 -22.62 -14.07
N ILE A 157 2.73 -21.80 -13.35
CA ILE A 157 1.33 -22.10 -12.99
C ILE A 157 0.43 -22.00 -14.24
N GLY A 158 0.60 -20.96 -15.06
CA GLY A 158 -0.11 -20.84 -16.33
C GLY A 158 0.30 -21.91 -17.34
N ARG A 159 1.60 -22.26 -17.39
CA ARG A 159 2.10 -23.39 -18.19
C ARG A 159 1.40 -24.70 -17.80
N ALA A 160 1.37 -25.02 -16.51
CA ALA A 160 0.67 -26.20 -16.00
C ALA A 160 -0.83 -26.20 -16.36
N MET A 161 -1.51 -25.05 -16.28
CA MET A 161 -2.92 -24.92 -16.69
C MET A 161 -3.16 -25.08 -18.20
N ARG A 162 -2.17 -24.77 -19.04
CA ARG A 162 -2.21 -24.99 -20.50
C ARG A 162 -1.72 -26.38 -20.91
N GLY A 163 -1.25 -27.20 -19.97
CA GLY A 163 -0.63 -28.51 -20.25
C GLY A 163 0.78 -28.39 -20.87
N GLU A 164 1.42 -27.24 -20.74
CA GLU A 164 2.78 -26.98 -21.21
C GLU A 164 3.82 -27.52 -20.21
N PRO A 165 5.01 -27.94 -20.67
CA PRO A 165 6.08 -28.37 -19.77
C PRO A 165 6.56 -27.21 -18.88
N GLU A 166 6.90 -27.54 -17.64
CA GLU A 166 7.49 -26.62 -16.68
C GLU A 166 8.89 -26.19 -17.12
N VAL A 167 9.24 -24.91 -16.95
CA VAL A 167 10.61 -24.43 -17.10
C VAL A 167 11.34 -24.62 -15.78
N ALA A 168 12.52 -25.24 -15.80
CA ALA A 168 13.33 -25.42 -14.61
C ALA A 168 13.77 -24.06 -14.05
N ILE A 169 13.36 -23.75 -12.81
CA ILE A 169 13.76 -22.55 -12.08
C ILE A 169 14.75 -22.99 -11.00
N ASN A 170 15.98 -22.48 -11.07
CA ASN A 170 16.96 -22.62 -10.02
C ASN A 170 17.12 -21.26 -9.32
N PRO A 171 16.40 -20.99 -8.21
CA PRO A 171 16.48 -19.69 -7.52
C PRO A 171 17.86 -19.44 -6.90
N ASP A 172 18.66 -20.48 -6.69
CA ASP A 172 20.02 -20.35 -6.16
C ASP A 172 21.03 -19.88 -7.22
N MET A 173 20.65 -19.94 -8.51
CA MET A 173 21.53 -19.60 -9.63
C MET A 173 21.65 -18.08 -9.79
N PRO A 174 22.88 -17.53 -9.91
CA PRO A 174 23.04 -16.10 -10.13
C PRO A 174 22.63 -15.69 -11.54
N ARG A 175 21.92 -14.56 -11.66
CA ARG A 175 21.51 -13.95 -12.94
C ARG A 175 21.76 -12.44 -12.95
N PHE A 176 21.79 -11.84 -14.14
CA PHE A 176 21.92 -10.39 -14.33
C PHE A 176 20.54 -9.74 -14.47
N ASP A 177 20.18 -8.84 -13.56
CA ASP A 177 18.97 -8.03 -13.68
C ASP A 177 19.29 -6.60 -14.20
N VAL A 178 20.46 -6.06 -13.86
CA VAL A 178 21.00 -4.78 -14.39
C VAL A 178 22.49 -4.89 -14.68
N LEU A 179 22.91 -4.42 -15.85
CA LEU A 179 24.32 -4.16 -16.17
C LEU A 179 24.42 -2.78 -16.82
N ARG A 180 25.12 -1.86 -16.16
CA ARG A 180 25.38 -0.50 -16.67
C ARG A 180 26.87 -0.23 -16.67
N VAL A 181 27.38 0.24 -17.80
CA VAL A 181 28.78 0.54 -18.03
C VAL A 181 28.89 1.95 -18.62
N GLU A 182 29.74 2.78 -18.03
CA GLU A 182 30.03 4.14 -18.51
C GLU A 182 31.27 4.16 -19.43
N LYS A 183 31.47 5.26 -20.16
CA LYS A 183 32.57 5.40 -21.14
C LYS A 183 33.98 5.29 -20.55
N ASP A 184 34.13 5.44 -19.24
CA ASP A 184 35.40 5.30 -18.52
C ASP A 184 35.60 3.89 -17.92
N GLY A 185 34.70 2.94 -18.22
CA GLY A 185 34.72 1.58 -17.70
C GLY A 185 34.02 1.42 -16.33
N SER A 186 33.53 2.51 -15.72
CA SER A 186 32.80 2.44 -14.45
C SER A 186 31.56 1.58 -14.63
N THR A 187 31.45 0.51 -13.84
CA THR A 187 30.46 -0.55 -14.04
C THR A 187 29.66 -0.81 -12.78
N VAL A 188 28.34 -0.89 -12.94
CA VAL A 188 27.38 -1.29 -11.92
C VAL A 188 26.64 -2.53 -12.40
N ILE A 189 26.63 -3.57 -11.56
CA ILE A 189 26.00 -4.86 -11.82
C ILE A 189 25.00 -5.11 -10.70
N ALA A 190 23.75 -5.37 -11.04
CA ALA A 190 22.75 -5.84 -10.10
C ALA A 190 22.11 -7.12 -10.63
N GLY A 191 21.61 -7.94 -9.72
CA GLY A 191 21.07 -9.24 -10.06
C GLY A 191 20.52 -9.94 -8.84
N SER A 192 20.30 -11.22 -8.99
CA SER A 192 19.74 -12.07 -7.93
C SER A 192 20.39 -13.45 -7.95
N ALA A 193 20.50 -14.05 -6.76
CA ALA A 193 21.17 -15.32 -6.49
C ALA A 193 20.61 -15.94 -5.18
N ALA A 194 21.15 -17.07 -4.73
CA ALA A 194 20.72 -17.69 -3.46
C ALA A 194 20.85 -16.72 -2.25
N PRO A 195 19.84 -16.63 -1.35
CA PRO A 195 19.87 -15.75 -0.18
C PRO A 195 21.11 -15.84 0.70
N GLY A 196 21.83 -14.74 0.86
CA GLY A 196 23.09 -14.68 1.62
C GLY A 196 24.24 -15.49 1.02
N ALA A 197 24.19 -15.85 -0.27
CA ALA A 197 25.34 -16.38 -0.99
C ALA A 197 26.38 -15.29 -1.28
N LYS A 198 27.65 -15.66 -1.33
CA LYS A 198 28.71 -14.80 -1.86
C LYS A 198 28.62 -14.82 -3.39
N VAL A 199 28.28 -13.70 -4.00
CA VAL A 199 28.25 -13.50 -5.46
C VAL A 199 29.56 -12.89 -5.91
N GLU A 200 30.18 -13.48 -6.93
CA GLU A 200 31.47 -13.09 -7.47
C GLU A 200 31.35 -12.84 -8.98
N VAL A 201 31.70 -11.63 -9.41
CA VAL A 201 31.79 -11.24 -10.81
C VAL A 201 33.17 -11.64 -11.31
N HIS A 202 33.20 -12.42 -12.38
CA HIS A 202 34.43 -12.79 -13.06
C HIS A 202 34.49 -12.13 -14.43
N ASP A 203 35.69 -11.72 -14.85
CA ASP A 203 36.01 -11.42 -16.24
C ASP A 203 36.95 -12.52 -16.75
N GLY A 204 36.40 -13.41 -17.57
CA GLY A 204 37.04 -14.68 -17.94
C GLY A 204 37.44 -15.53 -16.73
N ALA A 205 38.73 -15.59 -16.42
CA ALA A 205 39.26 -16.37 -15.30
C ALA A 205 39.47 -15.57 -14.00
N SER A 206 39.39 -14.23 -14.05
CA SER A 206 39.70 -13.37 -12.90
C SER A 206 38.43 -12.96 -12.18
N ASN A 207 38.34 -13.22 -10.86
CA ASN A 207 37.37 -12.52 -10.01
C ASN A 207 37.76 -11.04 -9.94
N ILE A 208 36.84 -10.15 -10.33
CA ILE A 208 37.05 -8.70 -10.37
C ILE A 208 36.26 -7.94 -9.30
N ALA A 209 35.19 -8.52 -8.75
CA ALA A 209 34.39 -7.94 -7.68
C ALA A 209 33.52 -9.02 -6.98
N SER A 210 33.15 -8.78 -5.72
CA SER A 210 32.22 -9.66 -5.01
C SER A 210 31.31 -8.91 -4.03
N ALA A 211 30.07 -9.37 -3.89
CA ALA A 211 29.15 -8.95 -2.84
C ALA A 211 28.49 -10.17 -2.18
N THR A 212 27.72 -9.94 -1.11
CA THR A 212 26.82 -10.95 -0.55
C THR A 212 25.41 -10.64 -0.99
N ALA A 213 24.69 -11.62 -1.54
CA ALA A 213 23.27 -11.50 -1.83
C ALA A 213 22.49 -11.21 -0.54
N SER A 214 21.43 -10.42 -0.63
CA SER A 214 20.55 -10.08 0.48
C SER A 214 19.82 -11.34 1.02
N PRO A 215 19.11 -11.24 2.15
CA PRO A 215 18.17 -12.29 2.57
C PRO A 215 17.06 -12.61 1.54
N ASN A 216 16.81 -11.71 0.59
CA ASN A 216 15.84 -11.89 -0.51
C ASN A 216 16.52 -12.39 -1.81
N GLY A 217 17.84 -12.55 -1.81
CA GLY A 217 18.64 -13.02 -2.95
C GLY A 217 19.19 -11.91 -3.86
N ASP A 218 18.70 -10.68 -3.75
CA ASP A 218 19.19 -9.54 -4.55
C ASP A 218 20.65 -9.19 -4.23
N PHE A 219 21.42 -8.79 -5.23
CA PHE A 219 22.75 -8.21 -5.04
C PHE A 219 22.95 -6.97 -5.91
N ALA A 220 23.81 -6.06 -5.43
CA ALA A 220 24.35 -4.95 -6.20
C ALA A 220 25.85 -4.85 -5.98
N ILE A 221 26.60 -4.71 -7.07
CA ILE A 221 28.06 -4.66 -7.12
C ILE A 221 28.44 -3.43 -7.94
N VAL A 222 29.28 -2.57 -7.37
CA VAL A 222 30.01 -1.53 -8.10
C VAL A 222 31.45 -1.99 -8.20
N LEU A 223 32.05 -1.91 -9.37
CA LEU A 223 33.46 -2.30 -9.54
C LEU A 223 34.37 -1.22 -8.96
N ASP A 224 35.19 -1.56 -7.96
CA ASP A 224 36.20 -0.67 -7.36
C ASP A 224 37.25 -0.19 -8.39
N LYS A 225 37.48 -1.00 -9.43
CA LYS A 225 38.33 -0.69 -10.56
C LYS A 225 37.49 -0.70 -11.83
N PRO A 226 37.35 0.43 -12.55
CA PRO A 226 36.74 0.45 -13.86
C PRO A 226 37.32 -0.62 -14.79
N LEU A 227 36.47 -1.17 -15.65
CA LEU A 227 36.92 -2.06 -16.73
C LEU A 227 37.91 -1.31 -17.63
N ALA A 228 38.95 -2.00 -18.10
CA ALA A 228 39.92 -1.42 -19.02
C ALA A 228 39.26 -1.15 -20.38
N PRO A 229 39.86 -0.31 -21.25
CA PRO A 229 39.45 -0.27 -22.65
C PRO A 229 39.66 -1.62 -23.34
N GLY A 230 38.64 -2.14 -23.99
CA GLY A 230 38.64 -3.46 -24.62
C GLY A 230 37.30 -4.20 -24.47
N ASP A 231 37.30 -5.45 -24.92
CA ASP A 231 36.16 -6.37 -24.79
C ASP A 231 36.32 -7.24 -23.54
N HIS A 232 35.26 -7.29 -22.72
CA HIS A 232 35.17 -8.01 -21.46
C HIS A 232 34.03 -9.03 -21.52
N SER A 233 34.18 -10.14 -20.81
CA SER A 233 33.21 -11.24 -20.78
C SER A 233 32.92 -11.63 -19.34
N LEU A 234 31.80 -11.11 -18.84
CA LEU A 234 31.43 -11.17 -17.44
C LEU A 234 30.53 -12.38 -17.14
N ASP A 235 30.93 -13.18 -16.16
CA ASP A 235 30.11 -14.25 -15.57
C ASP A 235 29.92 -14.05 -14.06
N LEU A 236 28.83 -14.60 -13.53
CA LEU A 236 28.54 -14.59 -12.09
C LEU A 236 28.72 -15.99 -11.52
N LYS A 237 29.34 -16.09 -10.34
CA LYS A 237 29.37 -17.31 -9.52
C LYS A 237 28.84 -16.99 -8.13
N ALA A 238 27.84 -17.75 -7.68
CA ALA A 238 27.30 -17.65 -6.33
C ALA A 238 27.74 -18.86 -5.50
N THR A 239 28.32 -18.63 -4.33
CA THR A 239 28.63 -19.68 -3.35
C THR A 239 27.68 -19.58 -2.17
N THR A 240 26.82 -20.59 -1.98
CA THR A 240 25.83 -20.63 -0.89
C THR A 240 26.50 -20.78 0.48
N LYS A 241 25.73 -20.58 1.56
CA LYS A 241 26.22 -20.76 2.93
C LYS A 241 26.74 -22.18 3.21
N ASP A 242 26.25 -23.16 2.46
CA ASP A 242 26.65 -24.58 2.54
C ASP A 242 27.94 -24.88 1.73
N GLY A 243 28.57 -23.86 1.13
CA GLY A 243 29.78 -24.01 0.32
C GLY A 243 29.54 -24.51 -1.12
N LYS A 244 28.28 -24.64 -1.55
CA LYS A 244 27.93 -25.03 -2.92
C LYS A 244 28.10 -23.82 -3.86
N THR A 245 29.02 -23.91 -4.82
CA THR A 245 29.18 -22.91 -5.87
C THR A 245 28.31 -23.23 -7.09
N ILE A 246 27.61 -22.22 -7.61
CA ILE A 246 26.72 -22.27 -8.77
C ILE A 246 27.09 -21.13 -9.72
N GLY A 247 27.37 -21.45 -10.98
CA GLY A 247 27.64 -20.45 -12.03
C GLY A 247 26.34 -19.97 -12.70
N SER A 248 26.39 -18.79 -13.31
CA SER A 248 25.30 -18.29 -14.15
C SER A 248 25.21 -19.05 -15.47
N GLU A 249 23.98 -19.19 -16.00
CA GLU A 249 23.74 -19.56 -17.40
C GLU A 249 23.82 -18.36 -18.35
N GLU A 250 23.90 -17.15 -17.81
CA GLU A 250 23.98 -15.89 -18.56
C GLU A 250 25.42 -15.38 -18.57
N GLN A 251 25.87 -14.91 -19.72
CA GLN A 251 27.15 -14.23 -19.89
C GLN A 251 26.92 -12.84 -20.47
N ALA A 252 27.57 -11.84 -19.90
CA ALA A 252 27.47 -10.47 -20.37
C ALA A 252 28.75 -10.04 -21.11
N THR A 253 28.60 -9.61 -22.35
CA THR A 253 29.69 -9.03 -23.14
C THR A 253 29.64 -7.51 -23.03
N VAL A 254 30.77 -6.90 -22.70
CA VAL A 254 30.93 -5.45 -22.56
C VAL A 254 32.09 -4.99 -23.40
N SER A 255 31.90 -3.96 -24.23
CA SER A 255 32.98 -3.29 -24.96
C SER A 255 33.14 -1.86 -24.46
N VAL A 256 34.32 -1.57 -23.89
CA VAL A 256 34.70 -0.26 -23.33
C VAL A 256 35.62 0.45 -24.34
N PRO A 257 35.25 1.65 -24.81
CA PRO A 257 36.03 2.33 -25.85
C PRO A 257 37.35 2.91 -25.33
N ALA A 258 38.41 2.81 -26.15
CA ALA A 258 39.70 3.46 -25.86
C ALA A 258 39.66 5.00 -25.98
N ASP A 259 38.74 5.52 -26.78
CA ASP A 259 38.56 6.95 -27.03
C ASP A 259 37.26 7.48 -26.42
N LYS A 260 37.28 8.71 -25.89
CA LYS A 260 36.11 9.37 -25.26
C LYS A 260 34.88 9.54 -26.18
N ASN A 261 35.08 9.37 -27.49
CA ASN A 261 34.03 9.45 -28.50
C ASN A 261 33.43 8.09 -28.88
N GLY A 262 33.99 6.97 -28.40
CA GLY A 262 33.44 5.64 -28.68
C GLY A 262 32.11 5.39 -27.97
N GLN A 263 31.35 4.44 -28.50
CA GLN A 263 30.07 3.99 -27.92
C GLN A 263 30.32 2.78 -27.03
N VAL A 264 29.76 2.78 -25.82
CA VAL A 264 29.76 1.61 -24.94
C VAL A 264 28.69 0.65 -25.43
N LEU A 265 29.03 -0.63 -25.50
CA LEU A 265 28.11 -1.71 -25.87
C LEU A 265 28.08 -2.73 -24.73
N ALA A 266 26.91 -2.98 -24.16
CA ALA A 266 26.69 -3.99 -23.13
C ALA A 266 25.49 -4.88 -23.51
N MET A 267 25.71 -6.19 -23.55
CA MET A 267 24.72 -7.18 -23.98
C MET A 267 24.81 -8.44 -23.12
N VAL A 268 23.68 -8.87 -22.55
CA VAL A 268 23.57 -10.15 -21.84
C VAL A 268 23.02 -11.21 -22.80
N SER A 269 23.67 -12.37 -22.85
CA SER A 269 23.28 -13.49 -23.71
C SER A 269 23.17 -14.79 -22.90
N LYS A 270 22.15 -15.59 -23.22
CA LYS A 270 21.92 -16.93 -22.68
C LYS A 270 21.92 -17.94 -23.83
N PRO A 271 22.56 -19.12 -23.70
CA PRO A 271 22.49 -20.15 -24.74
C PRO A 271 21.05 -20.59 -25.02
N GLY A 272 20.54 -20.27 -26.21
CA GLY A 272 19.21 -20.68 -26.68
C GLY A 272 18.10 -19.62 -26.61
N GLU A 273 18.36 -18.41 -26.11
CA GLU A 273 17.41 -17.29 -26.13
C GLU A 273 17.90 -16.10 -26.96
N ALA A 274 17.00 -15.17 -27.31
CA ALA A 274 17.34 -13.95 -28.04
C ALA A 274 18.04 -12.92 -27.13
N SER A 275 19.20 -12.41 -27.55
CA SER A 275 20.01 -11.46 -26.79
C SER A 275 19.25 -10.17 -26.43
N ARG A 276 19.49 -9.67 -25.20
CA ARG A 276 18.90 -8.41 -24.70
C ARG A 276 19.95 -7.30 -24.72
N LEU A 277 19.64 -6.21 -25.43
CA LEU A 277 20.48 -5.00 -25.47
C LEU A 277 20.11 -4.06 -24.32
N ILE A 278 21.08 -3.65 -23.49
CA ILE A 278 20.82 -2.82 -22.30
C ILE A 278 21.73 -1.57 -22.27
N THR A 279 21.91 -0.88 -23.41
CA THR A 279 22.17 0.59 -23.50
C THR A 279 22.34 1.07 -24.94
N GLY A 280 22.12 2.37 -25.17
CA GLY A 280 22.50 3.13 -26.37
C GLY A 280 22.43 4.64 -26.09
N PRO A 281 23.33 5.49 -26.63
CA PRO A 281 23.43 6.90 -26.25
C PRO A 281 22.42 7.82 -26.96
N GLN A 282 21.92 8.84 -26.26
CA GLN A 282 21.24 9.99 -26.88
C GLN A 282 22.26 11.09 -27.20
N ASP A 283 22.40 11.44 -28.48
CA ASP A 283 23.22 12.57 -28.92
C ASP A 283 22.47 13.92 -28.83
N SER A 284 23.24 14.98 -28.61
CA SER A 284 22.76 16.35 -28.45
C SER A 284 22.71 17.09 -29.79
N GLN A 285 21.59 17.74 -30.12
CA GLN A 285 21.56 18.74 -31.20
C GLN A 285 20.66 19.95 -30.89
N LYS A 286 20.86 21.02 -31.67
CA LYS A 286 20.84 22.42 -31.21
C LYS A 286 19.79 23.29 -31.91
N ASP A 287 19.45 24.38 -31.20
CA ASP A 287 19.07 25.72 -31.67
C ASP A 287 17.79 25.92 -32.52
N GLY A 288 17.00 26.91 -32.09
CA GLY A 288 15.81 27.42 -32.79
C GLY A 288 15.24 28.64 -32.06
N ALA A 289 15.83 29.82 -32.30
CA ALA A 289 15.50 31.04 -31.56
C ALA A 289 14.27 31.79 -32.10
N ALA A 290 13.50 32.41 -31.20
CA ALA A 290 12.71 33.60 -31.49
C ALA A 290 12.55 34.42 -30.19
N ALA A 291 12.91 35.69 -30.25
CA ALA A 291 12.62 36.65 -29.19
C ALA A 291 11.39 37.48 -29.59
N ASP A 292 10.59 37.91 -28.62
CA ASP A 292 10.10 39.28 -28.66
C ASP A 292 9.90 39.87 -27.26
N GLN A 293 9.83 41.20 -27.22
CA GLN A 293 9.97 42.07 -26.05
C GLN A 293 8.63 42.40 -25.41
N ILE A 294 8.62 42.79 -24.13
CA ILE A 294 8.01 44.06 -23.68
C ILE A 294 8.60 44.56 -22.36
N ASN A 295 8.70 45.87 -22.23
CA ASN A 295 9.39 46.62 -21.15
C ASN A 295 8.50 46.92 -19.92
N GLY A 296 9.14 47.24 -18.80
CA GLY A 296 8.56 47.90 -17.61
C GLY A 296 9.17 47.39 -16.30
N ALA A 297 10.31 47.89 -15.79
CA ALA A 297 10.52 49.22 -15.17
C ALA A 297 9.58 49.47 -13.96
N ASP A 298 10.03 49.85 -12.76
CA ASP A 298 11.36 50.04 -12.16
C ASP A 298 11.20 50.25 -10.62
N LYS A 299 12.30 50.34 -9.85
CA LYS A 299 12.45 50.92 -8.49
C LYS A 299 12.11 50.11 -7.22
N GLN A 300 13.20 49.64 -6.60
CA GLN A 300 13.52 49.66 -5.15
C GLN A 300 13.42 51.09 -4.53
N PRO A 301 13.52 51.34 -3.19
CA PRO A 301 14.18 50.49 -2.18
C PRO A 301 13.55 50.35 -0.77
N ARG A 302 14.12 49.36 -0.06
CA ARG A 302 14.21 49.11 1.38
C ARG A 302 14.39 50.36 2.28
N VAL A 303 13.75 50.35 3.44
CA VAL A 303 14.19 51.08 4.66
C VAL A 303 14.23 50.13 5.86
N ALA A 304 15.08 50.44 6.85
CA ALA A 304 15.23 49.68 8.08
C ALA A 304 15.52 50.61 9.28
N ALA A 305 14.84 50.39 10.40
CA ALA A 305 15.16 50.78 11.79
C ALA A 305 14.03 50.17 12.67
N ALA A 306 14.23 49.43 13.77
CA ALA A 306 15.12 49.53 14.93
C ALA A 306 14.63 50.49 16.03
N GLN A 307 14.31 49.89 17.20
CA GLN A 307 14.38 50.43 18.58
C GLN A 307 13.21 51.32 19.09
N ALA A 308 12.83 51.32 20.39
CA ALA A 308 13.12 50.41 21.51
C ALA A 308 12.10 50.59 22.68
N ALA A 309 12.08 49.60 23.58
CA ALA A 309 11.67 49.55 25.00
C ALA A 309 10.84 50.67 25.67
N ASN A 310 9.93 50.25 26.59
CA ASN A 310 9.88 50.91 27.90
C ASN A 310 9.40 50.00 29.06
N GLN A 311 9.84 50.35 30.28
CA GLN A 311 9.48 49.77 31.58
C GLN A 311 9.44 50.92 32.63
N THR A 312 9.09 50.78 33.92
CA THR A 312 8.72 49.63 34.76
C THR A 312 7.74 50.10 35.84
N SER A 313 6.68 49.34 36.18
CA SER A 313 6.02 49.53 37.49
C SER A 313 5.22 48.32 38.00
N ALA A 314 5.54 47.94 39.23
CA ALA A 314 4.77 47.12 40.18
C ALA A 314 4.96 47.79 41.57
N PRO A 315 4.10 47.59 42.59
CA PRO A 315 4.12 46.32 43.36
C PRO A 315 2.81 45.87 44.06
N ALA A 316 2.77 44.58 44.44
CA ALA A 316 1.98 43.91 45.50
C ALA A 316 0.41 43.95 45.44
N ASP A 317 -0.35 42.96 45.92
CA ASP A 317 -0.03 41.88 46.89
C ASP A 317 -0.89 40.59 46.67
N ALA A 318 -0.46 39.49 47.30
CA ALA A 318 -1.18 38.29 47.74
C ALA A 318 -1.87 37.31 46.73
N ALA A 319 -1.25 36.13 46.65
CA ALA A 319 -1.89 34.80 46.73
C ALA A 319 -2.86 34.31 45.62
N ASN A 320 -2.30 33.70 44.57
CA ASN A 320 -2.65 32.30 44.29
C ASN A 320 -1.49 31.55 43.60
N GLY A 321 -1.09 30.40 44.14
CA GLY A 321 0.06 29.63 43.67
C GLY A 321 -0.27 28.76 42.47
N ALA A 322 -0.47 29.36 41.28
CA ALA A 322 -0.53 28.62 40.04
C ALA A 322 0.87 28.10 39.69
N ALA A 323 1.08 26.78 39.80
CA ALA A 323 2.21 26.13 39.16
C ALA A 323 2.14 26.39 37.63
N PRO A 324 3.27 26.61 36.94
CA PRO A 324 3.24 26.89 35.51
C PRO A 324 2.63 25.70 34.76
N ALA A 325 1.66 25.98 33.90
CA ALA A 325 1.04 24.97 33.06
C ALA A 325 2.11 24.37 32.12
N LEU A 326 2.40 23.08 32.30
CA LEU A 326 3.26 22.32 31.39
C LEU A 326 2.69 22.39 29.97
N SER A 327 3.53 22.72 29.00
CA SER A 327 3.09 23.04 27.65
C SER A 327 3.65 22.05 26.63
N ALA A 328 3.00 21.94 25.47
CA ALA A 328 3.49 21.10 24.37
C ALA A 328 4.87 21.51 23.80
N ALA A 329 5.44 22.63 24.27
CA ALA A 329 6.79 23.07 23.90
C ALA A 329 7.92 22.29 24.61
N ASP A 330 7.62 21.54 25.68
CA ASP A 330 8.65 20.89 26.50
C ASP A 330 9.06 19.49 25.98
N LEU A 331 8.09 18.71 25.45
CA LEU A 331 8.30 17.40 24.81
C LEU A 331 7.07 16.97 23.98
N GLN A 332 7.27 16.62 22.71
CA GLN A 332 6.25 16.13 21.78
C GLN A 332 6.82 15.01 20.90
N ILE A 333 5.97 14.06 20.46
CA ILE A 333 6.32 12.98 19.53
C ILE A 333 5.54 13.27 18.24
N THR A 334 6.24 13.62 17.16
CA THR A 334 5.59 14.08 15.92
C THR A 334 5.34 12.94 14.93
N ALA A 335 6.23 11.94 14.92
CA ALA A 335 6.15 10.84 13.98
C ALA A 335 6.83 9.57 14.50
N VAL A 336 6.33 8.42 14.05
CA VAL A 336 6.94 7.10 14.22
C VAL A 336 6.99 6.44 12.84
N GLU A 337 8.18 6.05 12.40
CA GLU A 337 8.40 5.35 11.12
C GLU A 337 8.99 3.96 11.41
N LEU A 338 8.48 2.93 10.75
CA LEU A 338 8.94 1.56 10.86
C LEU A 338 9.52 1.09 9.52
N GLU A 339 10.64 0.38 9.56
CA GLU A 339 11.29 -0.24 8.41
C GLU A 339 11.71 -1.69 8.79
N GLY A 340 10.80 -2.63 8.56
CA GLY A 340 10.87 -4.02 9.03
C GLY A 340 10.83 -4.09 10.56
N ASP A 341 11.95 -4.50 11.15
CA ASP A 341 12.20 -4.49 12.60
C ASP A 341 12.88 -3.20 13.08
N LYS A 342 13.26 -2.26 12.20
CA LYS A 342 13.73 -0.94 12.63
C LYS A 342 12.55 -0.04 12.96
N ILE A 343 12.72 0.77 14.00
CA ILE A 343 11.80 1.85 14.36
C ILE A 343 12.57 3.16 14.52
N PHE A 344 11.98 4.24 14.03
CA PHE A 344 12.45 5.61 14.13
C PHE A 344 11.37 6.43 14.83
N VAL A 345 11.71 7.06 15.95
CA VAL A 345 10.80 7.94 16.70
C VAL A 345 11.32 9.37 16.61
N ALA A 346 10.54 10.27 16.01
CA ALA A 346 10.86 11.68 15.86
C ALA A 346 9.94 12.58 16.69
N GLY A 347 10.45 13.75 17.06
CA GLY A 347 9.71 14.69 17.87
C GLY A 347 10.46 15.97 18.20
N ASN A 348 9.83 16.77 19.06
CA ASN A 348 10.34 18.05 19.54
C ASN A 348 10.56 17.98 21.06
N ALA A 349 11.60 18.61 21.59
CA ALA A 349 11.92 18.61 23.01
C ALA A 349 12.79 19.81 23.41
N GLN A 350 13.02 19.97 24.72
CA GLN A 350 13.96 20.96 25.23
C GLN A 350 15.40 20.70 24.69
N LYS A 351 15.95 21.72 24.01
CA LYS A 351 17.26 21.72 23.33
C LYS A 351 18.41 21.29 24.24
N GLY A 352 19.35 20.50 23.71
CA GLY A 352 20.56 20.09 24.43
C GLY A 352 20.29 19.16 25.62
N ARG A 353 19.14 18.50 25.64
CA ARG A 353 18.82 17.39 26.56
C ARG A 353 18.93 16.06 25.82
N THR A 354 18.97 14.97 26.56
CA THR A 354 18.92 13.61 25.99
C THR A 354 17.51 13.05 26.15
N VAL A 355 17.02 12.38 25.11
CA VAL A 355 15.76 11.62 25.14
C VAL A 355 16.03 10.11 25.06
N THR A 356 15.12 9.31 25.60
CA THR A 356 15.12 7.84 25.48
C THR A 356 13.75 7.36 25.06
N ALA A 357 13.64 6.65 23.93
CA ALA A 357 12.37 6.16 23.41
C ALA A 357 12.13 4.69 23.78
N TYR A 358 10.86 4.32 23.91
CA TYR A 358 10.36 2.99 24.23
C TYR A 358 9.14 2.68 23.37
N ALA A 359 8.95 1.42 22.99
CA ALA A 359 7.68 0.90 22.48
C ALA A 359 7.16 -0.16 23.45
N ASP A 360 5.90 -0.05 23.86
CA ASP A 360 5.23 -0.92 24.84
C ASP A 360 6.04 -1.15 26.13
N GLY A 361 6.77 -0.11 26.55
CA GLY A 361 7.66 -0.12 27.71
C GLY A 361 9.06 -0.71 27.49
N LYS A 362 9.33 -1.34 26.33
CA LYS A 362 10.67 -1.83 25.96
C LYS A 362 11.48 -0.72 25.29
N GLN A 363 12.71 -0.49 25.76
CA GLN A 363 13.56 0.58 25.24
C GLN A 363 13.97 0.33 23.78
N ILE A 364 13.78 1.35 22.94
CA ILE A 364 14.23 1.42 21.54
C ILE A 364 15.69 1.87 21.48
N GLY A 365 15.98 3.00 22.13
CA GLY A 365 17.27 3.69 22.03
C GLY A 365 17.24 5.04 22.75
N SER A 366 18.31 5.82 22.57
CA SER A 366 18.43 7.19 23.08
C SER A 366 19.06 8.10 22.03
N SER A 367 18.77 9.41 22.11
CA SER A 367 19.34 10.42 21.22
C SER A 367 19.40 11.77 21.93
N ASP A 368 20.28 12.65 21.49
CA ASP A 368 20.32 14.03 21.97
C ASP A 368 19.38 14.92 21.14
N VAL A 369 18.81 15.93 21.79
CA VAL A 369 17.95 16.94 21.18
C VAL A 369 18.82 18.06 20.61
N ASP A 370 18.62 18.39 19.34
CA ASP A 370 19.46 19.34 18.62
C ASP A 370 19.26 20.81 19.06
N GLN A 371 19.99 21.73 18.41
CA GLN A 371 19.92 23.17 18.70
C GLN A 371 18.61 23.84 18.24
N LYS A 372 17.79 23.17 17.43
CA LYS A 372 16.48 23.64 16.98
C LYS A 372 15.34 23.10 17.83
N GLY A 373 15.56 21.96 18.50
CA GLY A 373 14.64 21.28 19.41
C GLY A 373 14.18 19.92 18.90
N HIS A 374 14.74 19.41 17.80
CA HIS A 374 14.32 18.14 17.20
C HIS A 374 15.13 16.96 17.74
N PHE A 375 14.54 15.76 17.69
CA PHE A 375 15.24 14.50 17.95
C PHE A 375 14.79 13.39 16.98
N VAL A 376 15.67 12.41 16.77
CA VAL A 376 15.32 11.09 16.20
C VAL A 376 15.97 10.01 17.05
N VAL A 377 15.19 9.05 17.50
CA VAL A 377 15.68 7.81 18.13
C VAL A 377 15.48 6.65 17.16
N GLU A 378 16.57 6.04 16.72
CA GLU A 378 16.58 4.77 15.96
C GLU A 378 16.79 3.59 16.92
N GLY A 379 16.16 2.45 16.63
CA GLY A 379 16.49 1.17 17.25
C GLY A 379 15.87 -0.03 16.54
N GLN A 380 16.23 -1.24 16.97
CA GLN A 380 15.57 -2.48 16.53
C GLN A 380 14.45 -2.83 17.52
N MET A 381 13.21 -2.84 17.03
CA MET A 381 12.02 -3.19 17.78
C MET A 381 11.03 -3.98 16.90
N PRO A 382 11.03 -5.32 16.97
CA PRO A 382 9.96 -6.11 16.37
C PRO A 382 8.65 -5.81 17.10
N LEU A 383 7.72 -5.15 16.41
CA LEU A 383 6.35 -4.90 16.86
C LEU A 383 5.38 -5.69 15.98
N SER A 384 4.37 -6.30 16.58
CA SER A 384 3.27 -6.95 15.86
C SER A 384 2.47 -5.96 15.02
N VAL A 385 1.63 -6.47 14.11
CA VAL A 385 0.55 -5.65 13.53
C VAL A 385 -0.49 -5.38 14.61
N GLY A 386 -0.99 -4.14 14.71
CA GLY A 386 -2.00 -3.75 15.68
C GLY A 386 -1.64 -2.49 16.49
N GLN A 387 -2.20 -2.38 17.70
CA GLN A 387 -2.09 -1.19 18.55
C GLN A 387 -0.83 -1.26 19.43
N HIS A 388 -0.04 -0.18 19.39
CA HIS A 388 1.22 -0.04 20.12
C HIS A 388 1.32 1.33 20.77
N ILE A 389 2.11 1.46 21.83
CA ILE A 389 2.36 2.74 22.52
C ILE A 389 3.85 3.07 22.42
N VAL A 390 4.18 4.17 21.75
CA VAL A 390 5.51 4.78 21.84
C VAL A 390 5.53 5.75 23.01
N SER A 391 6.60 5.73 23.80
CA SER A 391 6.85 6.73 24.83
C SER A 391 8.30 7.22 24.78
N VAL A 392 8.52 8.45 25.20
CA VAL A 392 9.82 9.12 25.17
C VAL A 392 10.06 9.78 26.52
N ASP A 393 11.17 9.44 27.18
CA ASP A 393 11.67 10.12 28.38
C ASP A 393 12.60 11.25 28.00
N LEU A 394 12.28 12.48 28.38
CA LEU A 394 13.22 13.60 28.44
C LEU A 394 14.02 13.51 29.74
N LYS A 395 15.35 13.60 29.64
CA LYS A 395 16.28 13.54 30.78
C LYS A 395 16.97 14.89 31.03
N ASP A 396 17.34 15.13 32.27
CA ASP A 396 18.27 16.21 32.62
C ASP A 396 19.73 15.81 32.39
N ALA A 397 20.65 16.76 32.62
CA ALA A 397 22.09 16.57 32.47
C ALA A 397 22.69 15.51 33.42
N ASN A 398 21.94 15.07 34.44
CA ASN A 398 22.32 13.99 35.35
C ASN A 398 21.70 12.64 34.94
N GLY A 399 21.01 12.58 33.79
CA GLY A 399 20.33 11.39 33.30
C GLY A 399 18.98 11.08 33.97
N LYS A 400 18.52 11.92 34.90
CA LYS A 400 17.23 11.73 35.58
C LYS A 400 16.10 12.15 34.65
N VAL A 401 15.05 11.32 34.56
CA VAL A 401 13.86 11.65 33.77
C VAL A 401 13.14 12.85 34.40
N THR A 402 12.87 13.86 33.58
CA THR A 402 12.17 15.10 33.97
C THR A 402 10.74 15.12 33.44
N LEU A 403 10.47 14.49 32.31
CA LEU A 403 9.16 14.44 31.66
C LEU A 403 9.11 13.19 30.75
N ARG A 404 7.98 12.49 30.72
CA ARG A 404 7.70 11.44 29.75
C ARG A 404 6.61 11.91 28.79
N ALA A 405 6.75 11.64 27.51
CA ALA A 405 5.67 11.71 26.54
C ALA A 405 5.20 10.29 26.20
N SER A 406 3.92 10.12 25.88
CA SER A 406 3.37 8.87 25.35
C SER A 406 2.40 9.13 24.22
N VAL A 407 2.48 8.35 23.15
CA VAL A 407 1.58 8.43 22.00
C VAL A 407 1.19 7.01 21.55
N PRO A 408 -0.11 6.69 21.47
CA PRO A 408 -0.56 5.44 20.87
C PRO A 408 -0.49 5.55 19.34
N PHE A 409 -0.25 4.43 18.67
CA PHE A 409 -0.31 4.34 17.22
C PHE A 409 -0.75 2.93 16.80
N ASN A 410 -1.30 2.80 15.59
CA ASN A 410 -1.62 1.51 15.00
C ASN A 410 -0.57 1.17 13.94
N ARG A 411 0.17 0.06 14.11
CA ARG A 411 1.01 -0.52 13.06
C ARG A 411 0.09 -1.27 12.08
N PRO A 412 -0.08 -0.80 10.82
CA PRO A 412 -0.76 -1.55 9.77
C PRO A 412 0.15 -2.67 9.24
N GLU A 413 -0.38 -3.51 8.36
CA GLU A 413 0.39 -4.56 7.70
C GLU A 413 1.36 -3.97 6.66
N GLY A 414 2.65 -4.31 6.77
CA GLY A 414 3.70 -3.84 5.86
C GLY A 414 5.05 -3.59 6.53
N ASP A 415 6.10 -3.60 5.70
CA ASP A 415 7.48 -3.39 6.14
C ASP A 415 7.88 -1.91 6.20
N GLN A 416 7.21 -0.99 5.50
CA GLN A 416 7.48 0.45 5.62
C GLN A 416 6.20 1.21 5.94
N VAL A 417 6.17 1.86 7.11
CA VAL A 417 5.02 2.62 7.59
C VAL A 417 5.49 3.89 8.28
N ALA A 418 5.06 5.06 7.81
CA ALA A 418 5.13 6.30 8.57
C ALA A 418 3.76 6.61 9.21
N VAL A 419 3.78 6.97 10.49
CA VAL A 419 2.60 7.32 11.27
C VAL A 419 2.88 8.66 11.93
N VAL A 420 2.05 9.67 11.65
CA VAL A 420 2.32 11.08 12.01
C VAL A 420 1.19 11.68 12.83
N ALA A 421 1.51 12.66 13.67
CA ALA A 421 0.52 13.42 14.40
C ALA A 421 -0.32 14.27 13.43
N PRO A 422 -1.66 14.26 13.51
CA PRO A 422 -2.48 15.19 12.75
C PRO A 422 -2.17 16.64 13.16
N GLU A 423 -2.24 17.58 12.21
CA GLU A 423 -1.96 19.00 12.48
C GLU A 423 -2.82 19.53 13.64
N ALA A 424 -2.17 20.07 14.66
CA ALA A 424 -2.83 20.50 15.88
C ALA A 424 -3.66 21.77 15.64
N LYS A 425 -4.98 21.61 15.62
CA LYS A 425 -5.92 22.74 15.72
C LYS A 425 -5.77 23.38 17.12
N PRO A 426 -5.48 24.69 17.26
CA PRO A 426 -5.25 25.28 18.57
C PRO A 426 -6.48 25.16 19.48
N GLY A 427 -6.33 24.56 20.66
CA GLY A 427 -7.35 24.56 21.72
C GLY A 427 -7.80 23.20 22.28
N ALA A 428 -7.38 22.07 21.71
CA ALA A 428 -7.75 20.74 22.23
C ALA A 428 -6.80 20.25 23.34
N SER A 429 -7.04 20.67 24.59
CA SER A 429 -6.32 20.18 25.76
C SER A 429 -6.66 18.72 26.08
N ALA A 430 -5.70 17.80 25.95
CA ALA A 430 -5.89 16.41 26.33
C ALA A 430 -5.75 16.24 27.86
N GLY A 431 -6.81 15.75 28.51
CA GLY A 431 -6.80 15.40 29.95
C GLY A 431 -6.15 14.04 30.23
N PRO A 432 -5.93 13.68 31.51
CA PRO A 432 -5.33 12.41 31.89
C PRO A 432 -6.22 11.22 31.51
N VAL A 433 -5.63 10.21 30.87
CA VAL A 433 -6.31 8.98 30.46
C VAL A 433 -6.24 7.90 31.55
N THR A 434 -7.40 7.49 32.05
CA THR A 434 -7.58 6.32 32.94
C THR A 434 -8.18 5.15 32.16
N PRO A 435 -8.20 3.90 32.68
CA PRO A 435 -8.85 2.78 32.01
C PRO A 435 -10.29 3.08 31.54
N ALA A 436 -11.06 3.85 32.32
CA ALA A 436 -12.39 4.32 31.96
C ALA A 436 -12.44 5.14 30.65
N THR A 437 -11.40 5.92 30.38
CA THR A 437 -11.27 6.69 29.13
C THR A 437 -10.85 5.83 27.94
N VAL A 438 -10.09 4.75 28.18
CA VAL A 438 -9.70 3.79 27.12
C VAL A 438 -10.92 3.01 26.64
N ASP A 439 -11.74 2.51 27.57
CA ASP A 439 -13.02 1.86 27.27
C ASP A 439 -13.95 2.79 26.49
N SER A 440 -14.07 4.05 26.93
CA SER A 440 -14.88 5.07 26.24
C SER A 440 -14.42 5.27 24.79
N ASN A 441 -13.13 5.55 24.60
CA ASN A 441 -12.54 5.76 23.28
C ASN A 441 -12.61 4.52 22.36
N LEU A 442 -12.64 3.30 22.91
CA LEU A 442 -12.83 2.07 22.14
C LEU A 442 -14.30 1.87 21.75
N PHE A 443 -15.21 2.10 22.68
CA PHE A 443 -16.65 1.97 22.47
C PHE A 443 -17.16 2.94 21.40
N ASP A 444 -16.73 4.19 21.45
CA ASP A 444 -17.12 5.22 20.48
C ASP A 444 -16.65 4.86 19.06
N ARG A 445 -15.44 4.31 18.91
CA ARG A 445 -14.93 3.83 17.59
C ARG A 445 -15.73 2.66 17.02
N GLN A 446 -16.23 1.75 17.87
CA GLN A 446 -17.10 0.66 17.43
C GLN A 446 -18.46 1.20 16.96
N ARG A 447 -19.00 2.20 17.67
CA ARG A 447 -20.23 2.90 17.30
C ARG A 447 -20.10 3.71 16.00
N ASP A 448 -18.98 4.38 15.77
CA ASP A 448 -18.68 5.03 14.48
C ASP A 448 -18.66 4.03 13.32
N THR A 449 -18.09 2.84 13.57
CA THR A 449 -18.04 1.76 12.58
C THR A 449 -19.45 1.22 12.29
N LEU A 450 -20.29 1.06 13.32
CA LEU A 450 -21.71 0.72 13.19
C LEU A 450 -22.48 1.78 12.36
N ALA A 451 -22.29 3.06 12.65
CA ALA A 451 -22.92 4.16 11.91
C ALA A 451 -22.55 4.13 10.42
N LYS A 452 -21.26 3.94 10.09
CA LYS A 452 -20.77 3.81 8.72
C LYS A 452 -21.33 2.58 8.00
N SER A 453 -21.31 1.41 8.65
CA SER A 453 -21.84 0.17 8.07
C SER A 453 -23.34 0.22 7.82
N PHE A 454 -24.11 0.86 8.72
CA PHE A 454 -25.54 1.08 8.50
C PHE A 454 -25.80 2.07 7.37
N ALA A 455 -25.05 3.17 7.30
CA ALA A 455 -25.16 4.15 6.22
C ALA A 455 -24.87 3.54 4.84
N LEU A 456 -23.86 2.65 4.74
CA LEU A 456 -23.59 1.89 3.52
C LEU A 456 -24.78 1.01 3.11
N LEU A 457 -25.36 0.26 4.06
CA LEU A 457 -26.54 -0.56 3.78
C LEU A 457 -27.76 0.28 3.38
N SER A 458 -28.04 1.40 4.06
CA SER A 458 -29.18 2.26 3.73
C SER A 458 -29.03 2.93 2.36
N ASN A 459 -27.80 3.32 1.99
CA ASN A 459 -27.53 3.98 0.72
C ASN A 459 -27.73 3.05 -0.49
N LEU A 460 -27.65 1.72 -0.32
CA LEU A 460 -28.02 0.76 -1.37
C LEU A 460 -29.51 0.82 -1.77
N PHE A 461 -30.38 1.25 -0.86
CA PHE A 461 -31.83 1.38 -1.07
C PHE A 461 -32.28 2.85 -1.26
N ALA A 462 -31.36 3.80 -1.28
CA ALA A 462 -31.65 5.20 -1.54
C ALA A 462 -32.31 5.38 -2.91
N ASP A 463 -33.15 6.42 -3.05
CA ASP A 463 -33.89 6.76 -4.27
C ASP A 463 -34.79 5.63 -4.82
N GLY A 464 -35.14 4.63 -4.02
CA GLY A 464 -35.94 3.47 -4.43
C GLY A 464 -35.18 2.44 -5.27
N LYS A 465 -33.84 2.47 -5.24
CA LYS A 465 -32.98 1.51 -5.96
C LYS A 465 -33.12 0.09 -5.40
N THR A 466 -33.01 -0.90 -6.29
CA THR A 466 -32.87 -2.31 -5.94
C THR A 466 -31.40 -2.74 -6.12
N PRO A 467 -30.65 -2.97 -5.04
CA PRO A 467 -29.25 -3.37 -5.14
C PRO A 467 -29.09 -4.79 -5.68
N ALA A 468 -27.94 -5.05 -6.31
CA ALA A 468 -27.49 -6.40 -6.64
C ALA A 468 -27.32 -7.24 -5.37
N LEU A 469 -27.55 -8.56 -5.47
CA LEU A 469 -27.61 -9.46 -4.31
C LEU A 469 -26.25 -9.56 -3.60
N GLU A 470 -25.17 -9.46 -4.36
CA GLU A 470 -23.77 -9.48 -3.92
C GLU A 470 -23.45 -8.25 -3.08
N ASN A 471 -23.86 -7.06 -3.56
CA ASN A 471 -23.68 -5.79 -2.84
C ASN A 471 -24.50 -5.78 -1.55
N LEU A 472 -25.74 -6.28 -1.61
CA LEU A 472 -26.59 -6.44 -0.43
C LEU A 472 -25.95 -7.39 0.59
N ALA A 473 -25.45 -8.55 0.16
CA ALA A 473 -24.77 -9.50 1.04
C ALA A 473 -23.53 -8.90 1.70
N ALA A 474 -22.71 -8.16 0.95
CA ALA A 474 -21.53 -7.48 1.47
C ALA A 474 -21.87 -6.42 2.53
N SER A 475 -22.79 -5.48 2.23
CA SER A 475 -23.18 -4.43 3.19
C SER A 475 -23.92 -4.99 4.40
N ARG A 476 -24.72 -6.05 4.23
CA ARG A 476 -25.37 -6.76 5.33
C ARG A 476 -24.34 -7.44 6.24
N SER A 477 -23.33 -8.09 5.68
CA SER A 477 -22.25 -8.71 6.44
C SER A 477 -21.46 -7.66 7.24
N ALA A 478 -21.10 -6.53 6.62
CA ALA A 478 -20.43 -5.42 7.30
C ALA A 478 -21.25 -4.84 8.47
N LEU A 479 -22.58 -4.75 8.32
CA LEU A 479 -23.47 -4.35 9.42
C LEU A 479 -23.55 -5.42 10.52
N GLU A 480 -23.59 -6.71 10.17
CA GLU A 480 -23.60 -7.80 11.14
C GLU A 480 -22.31 -7.81 12.00
N PHE A 481 -21.15 -7.62 11.39
CA PHE A 481 -19.87 -7.49 12.11
C PHE A 481 -19.85 -6.28 13.05
N ALA A 482 -20.29 -5.10 12.58
CA ALA A 482 -20.27 -3.89 13.39
C ALA A 482 -21.26 -3.95 14.57
N LEU A 483 -22.46 -4.50 14.34
CA LEU A 483 -23.43 -4.75 15.41
C LEU A 483 -22.90 -5.75 16.45
N LYS A 484 -22.25 -6.82 16.01
CA LYS A 484 -21.63 -7.80 16.92
C LYS A 484 -20.53 -7.18 17.76
N ALA A 485 -19.68 -6.33 17.18
CA ALA A 485 -18.60 -5.65 17.92
C ALA A 485 -19.13 -4.79 19.08
N VAL A 486 -20.20 -4.00 18.85
CA VAL A 486 -20.83 -3.17 19.88
C VAL A 486 -21.60 -4.04 20.91
N ALA A 487 -22.29 -5.10 20.47
CA ALA A 487 -23.06 -5.98 21.35
C ALA A 487 -22.19 -6.85 22.28
N ASP A 488 -21.00 -7.24 21.83
CA ASP A 488 -20.04 -8.01 22.62
C ASP A 488 -19.15 -7.13 23.52
N PHE A 489 -19.21 -5.80 23.41
CA PHE A 489 -18.42 -4.88 24.23
C PHE A 489 -18.71 -5.06 25.73
N ARG A 490 -17.66 -5.14 26.55
CA ARG A 490 -17.76 -5.24 28.02
C ARG A 490 -16.86 -4.18 28.66
N PRO A 491 -17.41 -3.18 29.36
CA PRO A 491 -16.59 -2.20 30.08
C PRO A 491 -15.81 -2.89 31.21
N THR A 492 -14.60 -2.39 31.47
CA THR A 492 -13.75 -2.90 32.56
C THR A 492 -14.30 -2.52 33.95
N PRO A 493 -13.99 -3.28 35.02
CA PRO A 493 -14.43 -2.95 36.38
C PRO A 493 -13.92 -1.61 36.93
N SER A 494 -12.93 -1.01 36.27
CA SER A 494 -12.37 0.32 36.57
C SER A 494 -13.11 1.49 35.91
N THR A 495 -14.18 1.21 35.16
CA THR A 495 -15.01 2.23 34.49
C THR A 495 -16.11 2.74 35.42
N ASP A 496 -16.37 4.05 35.41
CA ASP A 496 -17.42 4.69 36.21
C ASP A 496 -18.77 3.95 36.04
N PRO A 497 -19.50 3.64 37.13
CA PRO A 497 -20.74 2.87 37.04
C PRO A 497 -21.79 3.46 36.09
N THR A 498 -21.84 4.79 35.97
CA THR A 498 -22.77 5.52 35.10
C THR A 498 -22.38 5.36 33.63
N VAL A 499 -21.08 5.44 33.34
CA VAL A 499 -20.50 5.21 31.99
C VAL A 499 -20.67 3.74 31.57
N SER A 500 -20.38 2.82 32.50
CA SER A 500 -20.52 1.37 32.31
C SER A 500 -21.97 0.96 32.06
N ALA A 501 -22.93 1.53 32.79
CA ALA A 501 -24.35 1.32 32.57
C ALA A 501 -24.81 1.80 31.18
N PHE A 502 -24.36 2.99 30.75
CA PHE A 502 -24.66 3.52 29.41
C PHE A 502 -24.09 2.62 28.30
N MET A 503 -22.82 2.21 28.40
CA MET A 503 -22.20 1.28 27.45
C MET A 503 -22.97 -0.04 27.37
N THR A 504 -23.37 -0.58 28.51
CA THR A 504 -24.14 -1.84 28.60
C THR A 504 -25.54 -1.70 27.98
N GLN A 505 -26.22 -0.57 28.20
CA GLN A 505 -27.52 -0.28 27.56
C GLN A 505 -27.39 -0.22 26.04
N MET A 506 -26.39 0.50 25.53
CA MET A 506 -26.13 0.66 24.10
C MET A 506 -25.70 -0.66 23.43
N ALA A 507 -24.88 -1.49 24.11
CA ALA A 507 -24.57 -2.86 23.68
C ALA A 507 -25.84 -3.75 23.63
N GLY A 508 -26.76 -3.57 24.57
CA GLY A 508 -28.09 -4.19 24.54
C GLY A 508 -28.89 -3.81 23.28
N LYS A 509 -28.89 -2.53 22.89
CA LYS A 509 -29.54 -2.05 21.67
C LYS A 509 -28.89 -2.56 20.38
N ALA A 510 -27.56 -2.65 20.35
CA ALA A 510 -26.86 -3.33 19.25
C ALA A 510 -27.23 -4.82 19.15
N SER A 511 -27.45 -5.50 20.28
CA SER A 511 -27.92 -6.90 20.31
C SER A 511 -29.37 -7.03 19.79
N GLU A 512 -30.28 -6.14 20.18
CA GLU A 512 -31.65 -6.07 19.63
C GLU A 512 -31.64 -5.88 18.10
N ALA A 513 -30.82 -4.95 17.60
CA ALA A 513 -30.61 -4.71 16.17
C ALA A 513 -30.02 -5.94 15.45
N LEU A 514 -29.05 -6.64 16.06
CA LEU A 514 -28.44 -7.85 15.51
C LEU A 514 -29.43 -9.00 15.39
N VAL A 515 -30.32 -9.18 16.37
CA VAL A 515 -31.41 -10.17 16.32
C VAL A 515 -32.40 -9.80 15.21
N ALA A 516 -32.82 -8.54 15.12
CA ALA A 516 -33.70 -8.08 14.05
C ALA A 516 -33.10 -8.28 12.65
N LEU A 517 -31.80 -8.00 12.48
CA LEU A 517 -31.08 -8.22 11.23
C LEU A 517 -31.07 -9.71 10.84
N LYS A 518 -30.85 -10.61 11.80
CA LYS A 518 -30.82 -12.06 11.57
C LYS A 518 -32.15 -12.66 11.14
N GLN A 519 -33.28 -12.06 11.51
CA GLN A 519 -34.61 -12.48 11.04
C GLN A 519 -34.90 -12.10 9.57
N VAL A 520 -34.13 -11.19 8.97
CA VAL A 520 -34.26 -10.83 7.55
C VAL A 520 -33.62 -11.91 6.67
N PRO A 521 -34.34 -12.50 5.68
CA PRO A 521 -33.78 -13.48 4.77
C PRO A 521 -32.58 -12.96 3.97
N GLN A 522 -31.46 -13.70 4.01
CA GLN A 522 -30.19 -13.34 3.37
C GLN A 522 -30.32 -13.10 1.85
N ALA A 523 -31.20 -13.85 1.17
CA ALA A 523 -31.37 -13.83 -0.28
C ALA A 523 -32.53 -12.93 -0.78
N SER A 524 -33.01 -11.98 0.03
CA SER A 524 -34.18 -11.16 -0.33
C SER A 524 -33.94 -9.65 -0.19
N VAL A 525 -33.79 -8.99 -1.35
CA VAL A 525 -33.71 -7.53 -1.46
C VAL A 525 -34.97 -6.86 -0.90
N THR A 526 -36.16 -7.39 -1.24
CA THR A 526 -37.45 -6.86 -0.79
C THR A 526 -37.62 -6.97 0.73
N ALA A 527 -37.26 -8.11 1.33
CA ALA A 527 -37.38 -8.28 2.78
C ALA A 527 -36.42 -7.36 3.55
N MET A 528 -35.21 -7.11 3.01
CA MET A 528 -34.32 -6.10 3.59
C MET A 528 -34.91 -4.70 3.48
N ALA A 529 -35.45 -4.30 2.32
CA ALA A 529 -36.07 -3.00 2.13
C ALA A 529 -37.22 -2.76 3.14
N SER A 530 -38.06 -3.78 3.37
CA SER A 530 -39.14 -3.72 4.36
C SER A 530 -38.63 -3.69 5.82
N ALA A 531 -37.49 -4.32 6.12
CA ALA A 531 -36.90 -4.33 7.45
C ALA A 531 -36.08 -3.06 7.77
N LEU A 532 -35.61 -2.33 6.75
CA LEU A 532 -34.71 -1.19 6.89
C LEU A 532 -35.22 -0.09 7.84
N PRO A 533 -36.51 0.30 7.88
CA PRO A 533 -37.00 1.30 8.84
C PRO A 533 -36.91 0.83 10.31
N ASN A 534 -37.19 -0.45 10.56
CA ASN A 534 -37.07 -1.04 11.90
C ASN A 534 -35.59 -1.17 12.31
N LEU A 535 -34.73 -1.62 11.39
CA LEU A 535 -33.28 -1.66 11.60
C LEU A 535 -32.72 -0.26 11.86
N LYS A 536 -33.21 0.77 11.17
CA LYS A 536 -32.82 2.16 11.43
C LYS A 536 -33.15 2.55 12.87
N SER A 537 -34.38 2.32 13.33
CA SER A 537 -34.80 2.64 14.71
C SER A 537 -33.92 1.96 15.76
N LEU A 538 -33.57 0.68 15.55
CA LEU A 538 -32.75 -0.09 16.48
C LEU A 538 -31.26 0.31 16.44
N VAL A 539 -30.73 0.67 15.26
CA VAL A 539 -29.36 1.18 15.12
C VAL A 539 -29.24 2.60 15.67
N ASP A 540 -30.20 3.49 15.39
CA ASP A 540 -30.27 4.84 15.99
C ASP A 540 -30.31 4.72 17.54
N ALA A 541 -31.07 3.78 18.09
CA ALA A 541 -31.12 3.50 19.54
C ALA A 541 -29.81 2.94 20.11
N ALA A 542 -28.98 2.25 19.31
CA ALA A 542 -27.63 1.84 19.70
C ALA A 542 -26.59 2.97 19.54
N LEU A 543 -26.98 4.06 18.88
CA LEU A 543 -26.16 5.24 18.58
C LEU A 543 -26.61 6.49 19.36
N GLU A 544 -27.46 6.35 20.39
CA GLU A 544 -27.90 7.48 21.23
C GLU A 544 -26.68 8.23 21.81
N PRO A 545 -26.64 9.56 21.74
CA PRO A 545 -25.50 10.34 22.21
C PRO A 545 -25.29 10.17 23.71
N VAL A 546 -24.03 10.27 24.16
CA VAL A 546 -23.67 10.19 25.59
C VAL A 546 -24.48 11.25 26.36
N PRO A 547 -25.33 10.87 27.33
CA PRO A 547 -26.20 11.82 27.98
C PRO A 547 -25.41 12.74 28.92
N SER A 548 -25.88 13.97 29.08
CA SER A 548 -25.11 15.05 29.73
C SER A 548 -24.69 14.75 31.17
N ASN A 549 -25.44 13.90 31.89
CA ASN A 549 -25.08 13.42 33.23
C ASN A 549 -23.88 12.46 33.22
N VAL A 550 -23.74 11.62 32.19
CA VAL A 550 -22.57 10.73 32.00
C VAL A 550 -21.34 11.56 31.61
N ALA A 551 -21.49 12.55 30.73
CA ALA A 551 -20.42 13.49 30.39
C ALA A 551 -19.96 14.32 31.61
N GLN A 552 -20.90 14.73 32.48
CA GLN A 552 -20.58 15.42 33.73
C GLN A 552 -19.93 14.51 34.77
N ALA A 553 -20.31 13.23 34.87
CA ALA A 553 -19.63 12.26 35.72
C ALA A 553 -18.18 11.99 35.26
N GLN A 554 -17.96 11.86 33.95
CA GLN A 554 -16.61 11.77 33.37
C GLN A 554 -15.75 13.01 33.69
N ALA A 555 -16.33 14.21 33.62
CA ALA A 555 -15.65 15.44 34.01
C ALA A 555 -15.39 15.53 35.53
N GLN A 556 -16.32 15.07 36.37
CA GLN A 556 -16.17 15.09 37.83
C GLN A 556 -15.09 14.11 38.32
N THR A 557 -15.01 12.92 37.72
CA THR A 557 -13.94 11.95 38.02
C THR A 557 -12.57 12.45 37.55
N GLN A 558 -12.49 13.24 36.48
CA GLN A 558 -11.24 13.90 36.05
C GLN A 558 -10.79 15.01 37.03
N VAL A 559 -11.70 15.79 37.62
CA VAL A 559 -11.31 16.83 38.60
C VAL A 559 -11.03 16.30 40.01
N LEU A 560 -11.57 15.13 40.40
CA LEU A 560 -11.14 14.47 41.64
C LEU A 560 -9.75 13.83 41.51
N ALA A 561 -9.44 13.23 40.36
CA ALA A 561 -8.10 12.72 40.07
C ALA A 561 -7.03 13.83 40.07
N ALA A 562 -7.41 15.07 39.70
CA ALA A 562 -6.55 16.24 39.76
C ALA A 562 -6.32 16.81 41.18
N GLN A 563 -7.13 16.42 42.17
CA GLN A 563 -7.12 17.02 43.53
C GLN A 563 -6.53 16.11 44.62
N THR A 564 -6.17 14.87 44.31
CA THR A 564 -5.56 13.93 45.30
C THR A 564 -4.03 13.93 45.32
N LEU A 565 -3.39 14.93 44.70
CA LEU A 565 -1.94 15.17 44.78
C LEU A 565 -1.53 15.77 46.14
N SER A 566 -1.65 14.97 47.21
CA SER A 566 -0.73 15.08 48.34
C SER A 566 0.68 14.66 47.86
N PRO A 567 1.77 15.24 48.42
CA PRO A 567 3.13 14.93 47.97
C PRO A 567 3.54 13.50 48.36
N GLY A 568 3.33 12.56 47.44
CA GLY A 568 3.82 11.19 47.51
C GLY A 568 5.22 11.06 46.87
N ASP A 569 6.08 10.26 47.49
CA ASP A 569 7.52 10.15 47.25
C ASP A 569 7.97 10.06 45.77
N GLY A 570 8.37 11.19 45.20
CA GLY A 570 9.64 11.42 44.47
C GLY A 570 10.10 10.48 43.33
N SER A 571 9.31 9.49 42.90
CA SER A 571 9.82 8.31 42.16
C SER A 571 9.25 8.09 40.75
N THR A 572 8.21 8.81 40.34
CA THR A 572 7.66 8.76 38.97
C THR A 572 7.67 10.13 38.29
N PRO A 573 8.30 10.28 37.12
CA PRO A 573 8.31 11.54 36.38
C PRO A 573 6.91 11.88 35.81
N PRO A 574 6.56 13.17 35.64
CA PRO A 574 5.30 13.56 35.02
C PRO A 574 5.20 13.01 33.59
N THR A 575 3.99 12.61 33.17
CA THR A 575 3.75 12.00 31.86
C THR A 575 2.69 12.78 31.07
N LEU A 576 3.01 13.14 29.82
CA LEU A 576 2.17 13.84 28.86
C LEU A 576 1.65 12.86 27.79
N SER A 577 0.34 12.64 27.74
CA SER A 577 -0.29 11.81 26.71
C SER A 577 -0.69 12.64 25.50
N GLN A 578 -0.32 12.17 24.31
CA GLN A 578 -0.67 12.78 23.02
C GLN A 578 -1.80 12.01 22.33
N ALA A 579 -2.49 12.68 21.39
CA ALA A 579 -3.49 12.04 20.54
C ALA A 579 -2.83 10.98 19.63
N PRO A 580 -3.56 9.92 19.22
CA PRO A 580 -2.97 8.86 18.42
C PRO A 580 -2.35 9.36 17.12
N LEU A 581 -1.19 8.81 16.75
CA LEU A 581 -0.62 9.05 15.42
C LEU A 581 -1.48 8.35 14.36
N THR A 582 -1.68 9.01 13.21
CA THR A 582 -2.42 8.49 12.06
C THR A 582 -1.47 8.04 10.95
N GLU A 583 -1.79 6.92 10.30
CA GLU A 583 -1.02 6.41 9.16
C GLU A 583 -0.95 7.46 8.05
N SER A 584 0.25 7.77 7.56
CA SER A 584 0.45 8.64 6.42
C SER A 584 1.40 8.01 5.43
N LYS A 585 0.88 7.70 4.24
CA LYS A 585 1.67 7.28 3.08
C LYS A 585 2.43 8.45 2.44
N ASN A 586 2.07 9.67 2.84
CA ASN A 586 2.52 10.93 2.27
C ASN A 586 3.36 11.73 3.28
N ALA A 587 4.09 11.04 4.16
CA ALA A 587 5.01 11.67 5.10
C ALA A 587 6.28 10.83 5.28
N VAL A 588 7.40 11.49 5.56
CA VAL A 588 8.70 10.85 5.81
C VAL A 588 9.41 11.56 6.97
N ILE A 589 10.03 10.77 7.86
CA ILE A 589 10.95 11.29 8.87
C ILE A 589 12.32 11.46 8.22
N ILE A 590 12.91 12.65 8.34
CA ILE A 590 14.27 12.91 7.88
C ILE A 590 15.26 12.26 8.85
N ARG A 591 16.14 11.42 8.32
CA ARG A 591 17.16 10.66 9.05
C ARG A 591 18.56 11.24 8.79
N ARG A 592 19.54 10.83 9.58
CA ARG A 592 20.93 11.25 9.38
C ARG A 592 21.48 10.62 8.10
N GLY A 593 21.81 11.46 7.12
CA GLY A 593 22.32 11.05 5.80
C GLY A 593 21.29 11.08 4.68
N ASP A 594 20.03 11.40 4.98
CA ASP A 594 19.02 11.63 3.95
C ASP A 594 19.27 12.94 3.19
N THR A 595 18.85 12.95 1.94
CA THR A 595 18.74 14.16 1.10
C THR A 595 17.39 14.17 0.40
N LEU A 596 16.84 15.36 0.11
CA LEU A 596 15.60 15.49 -0.65
C LEU A 596 15.67 14.74 -2.00
N TRP A 597 16.87 14.69 -2.61
CA TRP A 597 17.12 13.97 -3.86
C TRP A 597 17.02 12.44 -3.72
N GLN A 598 17.57 11.85 -2.65
CA GLN A 598 17.46 10.41 -2.37
C GLN A 598 16.02 10.03 -2.03
N ILE A 599 15.34 10.81 -1.18
CA ILE A 599 13.93 10.62 -0.84
C ILE A 599 13.08 10.67 -2.13
N SER A 600 13.31 11.68 -2.98
CA SER A 600 12.62 11.80 -4.27
C SER A 600 12.90 10.63 -5.22
N ARG A 601 14.11 10.07 -5.24
CA ARG A 601 14.37 8.84 -6.01
C ARG A 601 13.60 7.64 -5.48
N ARG A 602 13.55 7.46 -4.14
CA ARG A 602 12.80 6.36 -3.50
C ARG A 602 11.31 6.45 -3.77
N VAL A 603 10.73 7.64 -3.73
CA VAL A 603 9.27 7.84 -3.84
C VAL A 603 8.80 8.07 -5.29
N TYR A 604 9.51 8.90 -6.06
CA TYR A 604 9.08 9.33 -7.40
C TYR A 604 9.94 8.77 -8.55
N GLY A 605 10.91 7.90 -8.27
CA GLY A 605 11.85 7.32 -9.24
C GLY A 605 12.94 8.29 -9.73
N HIS A 606 12.67 9.60 -9.76
CA HIS A 606 13.58 10.62 -10.29
C HIS A 606 14.03 11.58 -9.20
N GLY A 607 15.34 11.87 -9.15
CA GLY A 607 15.93 12.74 -8.13
C GLY A 607 15.50 14.20 -8.24
N VAL A 608 15.40 14.74 -9.46
CA VAL A 608 15.03 16.15 -9.73
C VAL A 608 13.63 16.51 -9.19
N ARG A 609 12.74 15.52 -9.05
CA ARG A 609 11.40 15.68 -8.46
C ARG A 609 11.41 16.04 -6.98
N TYR A 610 12.59 16.14 -6.34
CA TYR A 610 12.76 16.66 -4.98
C TYR A 610 12.18 18.07 -4.81
N THR A 611 12.11 18.83 -5.91
CA THR A 611 11.44 20.13 -5.98
C THR A 611 9.95 20.04 -5.64
N THR A 612 9.29 18.90 -5.87
CA THR A 612 7.92 18.62 -5.37
C THR A 612 7.88 18.64 -3.84
N ILE A 613 8.82 17.94 -3.19
CA ILE A 613 8.92 17.85 -1.72
C ILE A 613 9.26 19.23 -1.16
N TYR A 614 10.20 19.93 -1.79
CA TYR A 614 10.58 21.29 -1.43
C TYR A 614 9.38 22.26 -1.47
N VAL A 615 8.63 22.29 -2.58
CA VAL A 615 7.45 23.16 -2.73
C VAL A 615 6.35 22.79 -1.74
N ALA A 616 6.10 21.50 -1.51
CA ALA A 616 5.10 21.02 -0.54
C ALA A 616 5.43 21.36 0.93
N ASN A 617 6.71 21.66 1.24
CA ASN A 617 7.18 21.98 2.59
C ASN A 617 7.92 23.32 2.64
N ALA A 618 7.59 24.26 1.74
CA ALA A 618 8.32 25.53 1.59
C ALA A 618 8.33 26.42 2.84
N GLU A 619 7.35 26.25 3.74
CA GLU A 619 7.31 26.93 5.05
C GLU A 619 8.31 26.36 6.07
N GLN A 620 8.72 25.09 5.90
CA GLN A 620 9.68 24.41 6.77
C GLN A 620 11.10 24.38 6.18
N ILE A 621 11.22 24.31 4.85
CA ILE A 621 12.50 24.16 4.16
C ILE A 621 12.97 25.54 3.64
N SER A 622 13.74 26.25 4.45
CA SER A 622 14.36 27.52 4.03
C SER A 622 15.52 27.34 3.04
N ASN A 623 16.15 26.15 3.02
CA ASN A 623 17.21 25.79 2.08
C ASN A 623 17.07 24.30 1.69
N PRO A 624 16.72 23.95 0.44
CA PRO A 624 16.59 22.56 0.00
C PRO A 624 17.90 21.75 0.04
N ASP A 625 19.06 22.42 0.06
CA ASP A 625 20.36 21.76 0.19
C ASP A 625 20.75 21.50 1.67
N LEU A 626 19.92 21.91 2.64
CA LEU A 626 20.14 21.69 4.07
C LEU A 626 18.82 21.30 4.78
N ILE A 627 18.66 20.00 5.02
CA ILE A 627 17.60 19.40 5.82
C ILE A 627 18.20 18.72 7.06
N GLU A 628 17.42 18.57 8.12
CA GLU A 628 17.91 18.14 9.44
C GLU A 628 17.17 16.90 9.95
N PRO A 629 17.86 15.97 10.64
CA PRO A 629 17.22 14.79 11.22
C PRO A 629 16.13 15.16 12.23
N GLY A 630 14.97 14.53 12.12
CA GLY A 630 13.82 14.75 13.02
C GLY A 630 12.76 15.68 12.46
N GLN A 631 13.06 16.38 11.36
CA GLN A 631 12.03 16.99 10.54
C GLN A 631 11.10 15.92 9.96
N THR A 632 9.82 16.24 9.81
CA THR A 632 8.81 15.38 9.17
C THR A 632 8.26 16.14 7.98
N PHE A 633 8.47 15.64 6.76
CA PHE A 633 8.05 16.32 5.53
C PHE A 633 6.89 15.59 4.87
N THR A 634 5.95 16.38 4.33
CA THR A 634 4.88 15.92 3.47
C THR A 634 5.42 15.54 2.10
N VAL A 635 5.00 14.40 1.57
CA VAL A 635 5.44 13.84 0.30
C VAL A 635 4.19 13.56 -0.55
N PRO A 636 3.80 14.47 -1.47
CA PRO A 636 2.58 14.30 -2.28
C PRO A 636 2.54 13.02 -3.11
N ASP A 637 1.37 12.39 -3.27
CA ASP A 637 1.19 11.18 -4.13
C ASP A 637 1.62 11.36 -5.58
N LYS A 638 1.61 12.60 -6.08
CA LYS A 638 1.98 12.96 -7.46
C LYS A 638 3.11 13.97 -7.42
N SER A 639 4.18 13.66 -8.14
CA SER A 639 5.25 14.63 -8.40
C SER A 639 4.80 15.72 -9.36
N LEU A 640 5.52 16.83 -9.35
CA LEU A 640 5.52 17.76 -10.49
C LEU A 640 5.94 17.03 -11.79
N PRO A 641 5.49 17.50 -12.97
CA PRO A 641 6.04 17.11 -14.26
C PRO A 641 7.56 17.35 -14.31
N ASP A 642 8.29 16.53 -15.10
CA ASP A 642 9.76 16.58 -15.12
C ASP A 642 10.31 17.92 -15.63
N ASP A 643 9.66 18.53 -16.61
CA ASP A 643 10.03 19.83 -17.17
C ASP A 643 9.87 20.98 -16.15
N GLU A 644 8.82 20.94 -15.33
CA GLU A 644 8.57 21.90 -14.25
C GLU A 644 9.53 21.68 -13.07
N ALA A 645 9.71 20.42 -12.66
CA ALA A 645 10.65 20.03 -11.60
C ALA A 645 12.10 20.44 -11.96
N GLU A 646 12.53 20.20 -13.20
CA GLU A 646 13.81 20.65 -13.72
C GLU A 646 13.91 22.17 -13.80
N LYS A 647 12.84 22.88 -14.18
CA LYS A 647 12.83 24.35 -14.26
C LYS A 647 13.05 24.97 -12.88
N ILE A 648 12.41 24.43 -11.84
CA ILE A 648 12.62 24.85 -10.44
C ILE A 648 14.05 24.54 -9.99
N HIS A 649 14.55 23.32 -10.27
CA HIS A 649 15.92 22.93 -9.92
C HIS A 649 16.97 23.82 -10.63
N ARG A 650 16.83 24.05 -11.94
CA ARG A 650 17.71 24.95 -12.71
C ARG A 650 17.68 26.37 -12.16
N LYS A 651 16.50 26.88 -11.79
CA LYS A 651 16.37 28.21 -11.17
C LYS A 651 17.13 28.27 -9.85
N TRP A 652 16.93 27.29 -8.96
CA TRP A 652 17.66 27.18 -7.69
C TRP A 652 19.18 27.18 -7.90
N MET A 653 19.68 26.34 -8.81
CA MET A 653 21.10 26.23 -9.17
C MET A 653 21.69 27.51 -9.80
N LEU A 654 20.87 28.36 -10.43
CA LEU A 654 21.31 29.65 -10.98
C LEU A 654 21.35 30.73 -9.89
N GLU A 655 20.39 30.73 -8.97
CA GLU A 655 20.30 31.70 -7.87
C GLU A 655 21.32 31.42 -6.75
N HIS A 656 21.73 30.16 -6.56
CA HIS A 656 22.60 29.72 -5.46
C HIS A 656 23.96 29.17 -5.90
N LYS A 657 24.36 29.44 -7.15
CA LYS A 657 25.67 29.08 -7.69
C LYS A 657 26.79 29.78 -6.90
N ARG A 658 27.61 29.00 -6.18
CA ARG A 658 28.89 29.45 -5.58
C ARG A 658 30.05 29.20 -6.53
#